data_AF-A0AAD4GTX2-F1
#
_entry.id   AF-A0AAD4GTX2-F1
#
_cell.length_a   1.000
_cell.length_b   1.000
_cell.length_c   1.000
_cell.angle_alpha   90.00
_cell.angle_beta   90.00
_cell.angle_gamma   90.00
#
_symmetry.space_group_name_H-M   'P 1'
#
loop_
_entity.id
_entity.type
_entity.pdbx_description
1 polymer ?
#
loop_
_entity_poly.entity_id
_entity_poly.type
_entity_poly.pdbx_seq_one_letter_code
_entity_poly.pdbx_strand_id
1 'polypeptide(L)'
;MSSTNNFRRYLPEREKYPLYEIDTSDVYEFSKNAVADPRVRELFQEWANSLKEPFKGITADGTRIEQLYPLENQEAPSTEATIAANKLLDKLTADETQRAVKDINSEDWRNWSNTEIIAYDVGLRLESLEQSKIDLVWDLVKASLSETGYNKVRAAVKINHFLGTLADNKTILNENSYFFMICGHPSAQHPWSFSLSGHHLCLHVTFVGEQMAIGPVFIGCEPPHIDEGPDHGVELFRSEIALGRQLIQSLAPDQQRKAQKTAKIHEPEKPGWNIVDQRHLGGTGRDNRVIPYEGIVASELMSEQVELLVSVAAIFNNLLPAGPHNHYVELVRKHLSQTYLTWIGAFGDEDPYYIRIQSPVVFVELDHHSGIYLTNKTPNHYHIHTITRLPNGNDYGRELIRQWKQSRARRLASRPIKYIRPFNQDEIVDTGFPKYTAQILSNLESAIILASHIGEGGCGPGLHYHRSDQLYFVVHGGMTVRLGETNHPVPNGSLVFIPAGLPHRNWNNGPGAETHLEMIIPAPHRLEQLAYMIEKPENVPEEWRTASKGYVRTVNPSRLLEPLPGFKLLPLADPSTGSDQAIVMYAEVAAGSGGPGTHIHDFDQYYFVLEGELTIEVALQKHIVPADTLVVLPAGVPHRQYNQGKVTERHVVINTPPPASGRLWDYGVKMTPAGEGHYGDLNAAAKIADDNVFLAGQT
;
A
#
# COMPACT_ATOMS: atom_id res chain seq x y z
N MET A 1 -39.41 -21.79 24.74
CA MET A 1 -38.58 -20.62 25.09
C MET A 1 -38.74 -20.39 26.58
N SER A 2 -37.66 -20.53 27.35
CA SER A 2 -37.64 -20.23 28.79
C SER A 2 -38.02 -18.76 29.02
N SER A 3 -38.79 -18.47 30.07
CA SER A 3 -39.20 -17.13 30.48
C SER A 3 -38.05 -16.19 30.87
N THR A 4 -36.79 -16.64 30.78
CA THR A 4 -35.58 -15.90 31.18
C THR A 4 -34.98 -15.01 30.10
N ASN A 5 -35.36 -15.17 28.82
CA ASN A 5 -34.67 -14.52 27.69
C ASN A 5 -35.46 -13.40 26.99
N ASN A 6 -36.30 -12.66 27.72
CA ASN A 6 -37.08 -11.56 27.14
C ASN A 6 -36.36 -10.21 27.31
N PHE A 7 -35.63 -9.76 26.28
CA PHE A 7 -34.98 -8.45 26.28
C PHE A 7 -35.99 -7.28 26.33
N ARG A 8 -37.25 -7.49 25.93
CA ARG A 8 -38.27 -6.43 25.85
C ARG A 8 -38.57 -5.75 27.20
N ARG A 9 -38.36 -6.45 28.32
CA ARG A 9 -38.48 -5.84 29.65
C ARG A 9 -37.44 -4.75 29.93
N TYR A 10 -36.38 -4.68 29.12
CA TYR A 10 -35.34 -3.68 29.21
C TYR A 10 -35.45 -2.60 28.14
N LEU A 11 -36.49 -2.62 27.30
CA LEU A 11 -36.74 -1.51 26.38
C LEU A 11 -36.99 -0.22 27.19
N PRO A 12 -36.37 0.89 26.79
CA PRO A 12 -36.57 2.16 27.47
C PRO A 12 -38.01 2.67 27.26
N GLU A 13 -38.58 3.31 28.27
CA GLU A 13 -39.76 4.16 28.07
C GLU A 13 -39.34 5.34 27.17
N ARG A 14 -40.05 5.59 26.06
CA ARG A 14 -39.70 6.61 25.04
C ARG A 14 -39.28 7.95 25.66
N GLU A 15 -40.05 8.43 26.64
CA GLU A 15 -39.86 9.73 27.32
C GLU A 15 -38.66 9.77 28.28
N LYS A 16 -38.06 8.63 28.62
CA LYS A 16 -36.93 8.50 29.56
C LYS A 16 -35.66 8.00 28.89
N TYR A 17 -35.66 7.90 27.56
CA TYR A 17 -34.53 7.35 26.84
C TYR A 17 -33.44 8.42 26.65
N PRO A 18 -32.17 8.16 27.09
CA PRO A 18 -31.12 9.18 27.09
C PRO A 18 -30.77 9.76 25.72
N LEU A 19 -31.07 9.05 24.63
CA LEU A 19 -30.82 9.51 23.26
C LEU A 19 -32.08 10.05 22.56
N TYR A 20 -33.24 10.11 23.23
CA TYR A 20 -34.51 10.53 22.62
C TYR A 20 -34.59 12.03 22.33
N GLU A 21 -33.90 12.86 23.12
CA GLU A 21 -33.87 14.32 22.92
C GLU A 21 -32.76 14.78 21.94
N ILE A 22 -31.95 13.85 21.41
CA ILE A 22 -30.89 14.20 20.46
C ILE A 22 -31.48 14.23 19.05
N ASP A 23 -31.31 15.33 18.33
CA ASP A 23 -31.68 15.40 16.92
C ASP A 23 -30.86 14.37 16.13
N THR A 24 -31.56 13.35 15.64
CA THR A 24 -31.00 12.26 14.85
C THR A 24 -31.38 12.39 13.38
N SER A 25 -31.77 13.57 12.89
CA SER A 25 -32.12 13.75 11.48
C SER A 25 -30.90 13.68 10.54
N ASP A 26 -29.70 13.96 11.06
CA ASP A 26 -28.41 13.84 10.39
C ASP A 26 -27.37 13.22 11.33
N VAL A 27 -26.73 12.13 10.90
CA VAL A 27 -25.68 11.43 11.67
C VAL A 27 -24.44 12.29 11.93
N TYR A 28 -24.09 13.22 11.03
CA TYR A 28 -22.94 14.10 11.23
C TYR A 28 -23.25 15.16 12.29
N GLU A 29 -24.45 15.72 12.28
CA GLU A 29 -24.92 16.65 13.32
C GLU A 29 -25.05 15.92 14.67
N PHE A 30 -25.67 14.73 14.68
CA PHE A 30 -25.72 13.86 15.85
C PHE A 30 -24.32 13.62 16.43
N SER A 31 -23.35 13.25 15.58
CA SER A 31 -21.98 12.95 16.01
C SER A 31 -21.28 14.20 16.56
N LYS A 32 -21.47 15.35 15.91
CA LYS A 32 -20.94 16.64 16.37
C LYS A 32 -21.50 17.02 17.75
N ASN A 33 -22.78 16.79 17.98
CA ASN A 33 -23.43 17.05 19.26
C ASN A 33 -22.97 16.06 20.34
N ALA A 34 -22.82 14.78 20.01
CA ALA A 34 -22.35 13.76 20.94
C ALA A 34 -20.94 14.05 21.48
N VAL A 35 -20.05 14.64 20.67
CA VAL A 35 -18.70 15.05 21.08
C VAL A 35 -18.70 16.23 22.08
N ALA A 36 -19.84 16.89 22.31
CA ALA A 36 -19.97 17.86 23.40
C ALA A 36 -19.89 17.21 24.80
N ASP A 37 -20.21 15.91 24.92
CA ASP A 37 -19.99 15.16 26.17
C ASP A 37 -18.48 14.96 26.40
N PRO A 38 -17.93 15.45 27.53
CA PRO A 38 -16.50 15.30 27.83
C PRO A 38 -16.00 13.85 27.77
N ARG A 39 -16.84 12.88 28.14
CA ARG A 39 -16.47 11.45 28.14
C ARG A 39 -16.23 10.92 26.74
N VAL A 40 -17.10 11.30 25.79
CA VAL A 40 -16.96 10.92 24.37
C VAL A 40 -15.73 11.58 23.77
N ARG A 41 -15.54 12.88 24.05
CA ARG A 41 -14.38 13.63 23.58
C ARG A 41 -13.05 13.05 24.10
N GLU A 42 -12.98 12.69 25.38
CA GLU A 42 -11.80 12.08 25.98
C GLU A 42 -11.48 10.71 25.37
N LEU A 43 -12.51 9.88 25.15
CA LEU A 43 -12.36 8.58 24.47
C LEU A 43 -11.81 8.74 23.05
N PHE A 44 -12.39 9.62 22.24
CA PHE A 44 -11.93 9.85 20.87
C PHE A 44 -10.52 10.44 20.84
N GLN A 45 -10.17 11.28 21.82
CA GLN A 45 -8.82 11.79 21.97
C GLN A 45 -7.83 10.69 22.35
N GLU A 46 -8.21 9.72 23.18
CA GLU A 46 -7.41 8.53 23.50
C GLU A 46 -7.15 7.70 22.22
N TRP A 47 -8.20 7.42 21.45
CA TRP A 47 -8.05 6.70 20.18
C TRP A 47 -7.16 7.46 19.19
N ALA A 48 -7.39 8.76 19.00
CA ALA A 48 -6.55 9.60 18.14
C ALA A 48 -5.07 9.63 18.60
N ASN A 49 -4.82 9.59 19.91
CA ASN A 49 -3.45 9.49 20.43
C ASN A 49 -2.82 8.13 20.14
N SER A 50 -3.58 7.03 20.24
CA SER A 50 -3.09 5.68 19.92
C SER A 50 -2.62 5.54 18.46
N LEU A 51 -3.24 6.30 17.55
CA LEU A 51 -2.91 6.29 16.12
C LEU A 51 -1.58 7.00 15.81
N LYS A 52 -1.09 7.86 16.71
CA LYS A 52 0.21 8.55 16.54
C LYS A 52 1.40 7.60 16.69
N GLU A 53 1.22 6.49 17.40
CA GLU A 53 2.26 5.48 17.53
C GLU A 53 2.32 4.59 16.29
N PRO A 54 3.53 4.30 15.77
CA PRO A 54 3.68 3.33 14.69
C PRO A 54 3.08 1.98 15.06
N PHE A 55 2.40 1.35 14.11
CA PHE A 55 1.78 0.07 14.33
C PHE A 55 2.81 -1.05 14.59
N LYS A 56 2.57 -1.82 15.65
CA LYS A 56 3.32 -3.00 16.07
C LYS A 56 2.43 -4.24 16.18
N GLY A 57 1.13 -4.03 16.42
CA GLY A 57 0.18 -5.09 16.75
C GLY A 57 0.17 -5.44 18.24
N ILE A 58 -0.84 -6.22 18.65
CA ILE A 58 -0.98 -6.72 20.01
C ILE A 58 0.17 -7.68 20.34
N THR A 59 0.78 -7.50 21.51
CA THR A 59 1.89 -8.34 22.01
C THR A 59 1.62 -8.77 23.45
N ALA A 60 2.27 -9.83 23.91
CA ALA A 60 2.10 -10.29 25.30
C ALA A 60 2.94 -9.49 26.31
N ASP A 61 4.11 -9.01 25.89
CA ASP A 61 5.13 -8.42 26.75
C ASP A 61 5.76 -7.13 26.16
N GLY A 62 5.20 -6.59 25.08
CA GLY A 62 5.76 -5.45 24.35
C GLY A 62 6.75 -5.82 23.25
N THR A 63 7.11 -7.10 23.12
CA THR A 63 8.02 -7.59 22.09
C THR A 63 7.25 -8.36 21.03
N ARG A 64 7.45 -7.99 19.76
CA ARG A 64 6.83 -8.69 18.62
C ARG A 64 7.59 -9.97 18.32
N ILE A 65 6.86 -11.07 18.15
CA ILE A 65 7.41 -12.35 17.70
C ILE A 65 7.38 -12.37 16.17
N GLU A 66 8.55 -12.55 15.55
CA GLU A 66 8.69 -12.58 14.09
C GLU A 66 8.41 -13.97 13.50
N GLN A 67 8.19 -14.04 12.19
CA GLN A 67 8.08 -15.29 11.41
C GLN A 67 6.91 -16.21 11.79
N LEU A 68 5.85 -15.68 12.39
CA LEU A 68 4.65 -16.44 12.73
C LEU A 68 3.69 -16.67 11.56
N TYR A 69 3.76 -15.80 10.54
CA TYR A 69 2.81 -15.77 9.41
C TYR A 69 3.56 -15.80 8.09
N PRO A 70 4.16 -16.93 7.68
CA PRO A 70 4.89 -17.00 6.42
C PRO A 70 3.98 -16.73 5.22
N LEU A 71 4.54 -16.16 4.16
CA LEU A 71 3.84 -16.09 2.87
C LEU A 71 3.67 -17.49 2.29
N GLU A 72 2.44 -17.87 2.01
CA GLU A 72 2.09 -19.17 1.44
C GLU A 72 0.75 -19.10 0.68
N ASN A 73 0.49 -20.08 -0.17
CA ASN A 73 -0.82 -20.22 -0.79
C ASN A 73 -1.78 -20.85 0.23
N GLN A 74 -2.85 -20.13 0.58
CA GLN A 74 -3.90 -20.59 1.49
C GLN A 74 -5.25 -20.75 0.78
N GLU A 75 -5.25 -20.80 -0.56
CA GLU A 75 -6.44 -20.93 -1.40
C GLU A 75 -7.51 -19.86 -1.11
N ALA A 76 -7.07 -18.63 -0.81
CA ALA A 76 -7.97 -17.50 -0.64
C ALA A 76 -8.67 -17.15 -1.98
N PRO A 77 -9.94 -16.70 -1.95
CA PRO A 77 -10.72 -16.35 -3.15
C PRO A 77 -10.31 -14.96 -3.69
N SER A 78 -9.01 -14.70 -3.79
CA SER A 78 -8.45 -13.40 -4.15
C SER A 78 -8.86 -12.98 -5.56
N THR A 79 -9.07 -13.94 -6.46
CA THR A 79 -9.45 -13.65 -7.85
C THR A 79 -10.90 -13.17 -7.93
N GLU A 80 -11.81 -13.90 -7.31
CA GLU A 80 -13.23 -13.59 -7.21
C GLU A 80 -13.45 -12.24 -6.51
N ALA A 81 -12.77 -12.03 -5.38
CA ALA A 81 -12.80 -10.75 -4.66
C ALA A 81 -12.25 -9.60 -5.51
N THR A 82 -11.14 -9.81 -6.25
CA THR A 82 -10.57 -8.80 -7.14
C THR A 82 -11.54 -8.43 -8.27
N ILE A 83 -12.24 -9.40 -8.85
CA ILE A 83 -13.26 -9.16 -9.88
C ILE A 83 -14.42 -8.35 -9.31
N ALA A 84 -14.92 -8.71 -8.13
CA ALA A 84 -16.01 -8.00 -7.47
C ALA A 84 -15.62 -6.55 -7.11
N ALA A 85 -14.41 -6.35 -6.58
CA ALA A 85 -13.90 -5.02 -6.24
C ALA A 85 -13.75 -4.12 -7.47
N ASN A 86 -13.19 -4.63 -8.58
CA ASN A 86 -13.06 -3.83 -9.81
C ASN A 86 -14.44 -3.47 -10.40
N LYS A 87 -15.42 -4.37 -10.35
CA LYS A 87 -16.81 -4.05 -10.75
C LYS A 87 -17.42 -2.91 -9.93
N LEU A 88 -17.13 -2.85 -8.62
CA LEU A 88 -17.53 -1.73 -7.78
C LEU A 88 -16.82 -0.45 -8.23
N LEU A 89 -15.50 -0.47 -8.37
CA LEU A 89 -14.70 0.68 -8.78
C LEU A 89 -15.15 1.28 -10.13
N ASP A 90 -15.49 0.43 -11.10
CA ASP A 90 -16.01 0.83 -12.42
C ASP A 90 -17.34 1.60 -12.34
N LYS A 91 -18.07 1.52 -11.21
CA LYS A 91 -19.35 2.21 -10.97
C LYS A 91 -19.26 3.43 -10.07
N LEU A 92 -18.12 3.65 -9.43
CA LEU A 92 -17.92 4.82 -8.60
C LEU A 92 -17.66 6.06 -9.47
N THR A 93 -18.14 7.21 -9.01
CA THR A 93 -17.73 8.51 -9.57
C THR A 93 -16.28 8.83 -9.17
N ALA A 94 -15.70 9.88 -9.75
CA ALA A 94 -14.35 10.31 -9.38
C ALA A 94 -14.26 10.68 -7.88
N ASP A 95 -15.24 11.42 -7.35
CA ASP A 95 -15.29 11.81 -5.93
C ASP A 95 -15.50 10.60 -5.01
N GLU A 96 -16.37 9.67 -5.42
CA GLU A 96 -16.58 8.43 -4.66
C GLU A 96 -15.31 7.57 -4.63
N THR A 97 -14.61 7.47 -5.76
CA THR A 97 -13.34 6.75 -5.88
C THR A 97 -12.27 7.38 -4.98
N GLN A 98 -12.17 8.72 -4.97
CA GLN A 98 -11.23 9.45 -4.14
C GLN A 98 -11.48 9.22 -2.64
N ARG A 99 -12.75 9.10 -2.23
CA ARG A 99 -13.12 8.76 -0.85
C ARG A 99 -12.84 7.29 -0.53
N ALA A 100 -13.20 6.39 -1.43
CA ALA A 100 -13.13 4.94 -1.23
C ALA A 100 -11.70 4.41 -1.22
N VAL A 101 -10.83 4.89 -2.12
CA VAL A 101 -9.53 4.27 -2.39
C VAL A 101 -8.40 5.04 -1.71
N LYS A 102 -7.63 4.35 -0.88
CA LYS A 102 -6.42 4.85 -0.22
C LYS A 102 -5.19 4.09 -0.68
N ASP A 103 -4.01 4.66 -0.46
CA ASP A 103 -2.75 3.94 -0.68
C ASP A 103 -2.64 2.75 0.30
N ILE A 104 -1.98 1.67 -0.11
CA ILE A 104 -1.73 0.48 0.75
C ILE A 104 -0.88 0.80 1.99
N ASN A 105 -0.22 1.96 2.01
CA ASN A 105 0.56 2.50 3.12
C ASN A 105 -0.13 3.65 3.84
N SER A 106 -1.32 4.09 3.42
CA SER A 106 -2.11 5.03 4.23
C SER A 106 -2.27 4.45 5.62
N GLU A 107 -2.31 5.25 6.69
CA GLU A 107 -2.64 4.77 8.04
C GLU A 107 -4.17 4.73 8.29
N ASP A 108 -4.97 5.12 7.28
CA ASP A 108 -6.44 5.15 7.34
C ASP A 108 -7.07 3.78 7.66
N TRP A 109 -6.39 2.66 7.41
CA TRP A 109 -6.88 1.32 7.77
C TRP A 109 -7.08 1.15 9.28
N ARG A 110 -6.47 2.01 10.11
CA ARG A 110 -6.67 2.03 11.58
C ARG A 110 -7.87 2.86 12.01
N ASN A 111 -8.42 3.68 11.12
CA ASN A 111 -9.47 4.65 11.41
C ASN A 111 -10.86 4.00 11.30
N TRP A 112 -11.15 3.06 12.20
CA TRP A 112 -12.46 2.44 12.33
C TRP A 112 -13.02 2.64 13.74
N SER A 113 -14.34 2.58 13.87
CA SER A 113 -15.04 2.53 15.16
C SER A 113 -16.26 1.64 15.06
N ASN A 114 -16.61 0.99 16.17
CA ASN A 114 -17.83 0.19 16.31
C ASN A 114 -19.00 0.97 16.96
N THR A 115 -18.87 2.29 17.09
CA THR A 115 -19.91 3.20 17.62
C THR A 115 -20.79 3.74 16.49
N GLU A 116 -22.01 4.14 16.85
CA GLU A 116 -22.94 4.92 16.03
C GLU A 116 -22.46 6.37 15.80
N ILE A 117 -21.66 6.90 16.73
CA ILE A 117 -21.02 8.21 16.64
C ILE A 117 -19.86 8.11 15.65
N ILE A 118 -19.79 9.02 14.68
CA ILE A 118 -18.71 9.10 13.70
C ILE A 118 -17.44 9.62 14.41
N ALA A 119 -16.55 8.70 14.77
CA ALA A 119 -15.20 9.02 15.24
C ALA A 119 -14.25 9.36 14.09
N TYR A 120 -14.45 8.70 12.94
CA TYR A 120 -13.62 8.81 11.75
C TYR A 120 -14.50 8.88 10.51
N ASP A 121 -14.37 9.95 9.72
CA ASP A 121 -15.03 10.07 8.42
C ASP A 121 -14.04 9.70 7.31
N VAL A 122 -13.85 8.39 7.15
CA VAL A 122 -12.88 7.82 6.21
C VAL A 122 -13.57 6.75 5.38
N GLY A 123 -13.46 6.86 4.06
CA GLY A 123 -14.15 5.98 3.11
C GLY A 123 -15.49 6.52 2.64
N LEU A 124 -16.28 5.64 2.01
CA LEU A 124 -17.64 5.88 1.57
C LEU A 124 -18.62 5.47 2.65
N ARG A 125 -19.60 6.33 2.94
CA ARG A 125 -20.73 5.94 3.79
C ARG A 125 -21.82 5.32 2.91
N LEU A 126 -22.23 4.09 3.19
CA LEU A 126 -23.11 3.34 2.26
C LEU A 126 -24.46 4.03 2.05
N GLU A 127 -25.04 4.66 3.07
CA GLU A 127 -26.31 5.40 2.95
C GLU A 127 -26.25 6.62 2.00
N SER A 128 -25.05 7.08 1.64
CA SER A 128 -24.86 8.15 0.66
C SER A 128 -24.77 7.65 -0.79
N LEU A 129 -24.80 6.33 -1.00
CA LEU A 129 -24.67 5.71 -2.31
C LEU A 129 -26.04 5.29 -2.87
N GLU A 130 -26.11 5.19 -4.20
CA GLU A 130 -27.22 4.52 -4.86
C GLU A 130 -27.24 3.02 -4.52
N GLN A 131 -28.44 2.42 -4.41
CA GLN A 131 -28.60 1.01 -4.04
C GLN A 131 -27.77 0.06 -4.92
N SER A 132 -27.67 0.34 -6.22
CA SER A 132 -26.88 -0.47 -7.17
C SER A 132 -25.39 -0.55 -6.81
N LYS A 133 -24.83 0.49 -6.18
CA LYS A 133 -23.44 0.53 -5.70
C LYS A 133 -23.29 -0.16 -4.34
N ILE A 134 -24.30 -0.01 -3.46
CA ILE A 134 -24.37 -0.71 -2.18
C ILE A 134 -24.38 -2.23 -2.42
N ASP A 135 -25.16 -2.70 -3.39
CA ASP A 135 -25.23 -4.11 -3.75
C ASP A 135 -23.86 -4.64 -4.19
N LEU A 136 -23.07 -3.85 -4.93
CA LEU A 136 -21.71 -4.21 -5.36
C LEU A 136 -20.71 -4.28 -4.19
N VAL A 137 -20.87 -3.45 -3.15
CA VAL A 137 -20.10 -3.59 -1.91
C VAL A 137 -20.42 -4.94 -1.26
N TRP A 138 -21.70 -5.32 -1.19
CA TRP A 138 -22.10 -6.59 -0.61
C TRP A 138 -21.68 -7.80 -1.45
N ASP A 139 -21.64 -7.68 -2.78
CA ASP A 139 -21.08 -8.70 -3.67
C ASP A 139 -19.59 -8.92 -3.41
N LEU A 140 -18.82 -7.84 -3.16
CA LEU A 140 -17.41 -7.95 -2.76
C LEU A 140 -17.26 -8.66 -1.41
N VAL A 141 -18.04 -8.27 -0.39
CA VAL A 141 -18.01 -8.94 0.91
C VAL A 141 -18.35 -10.43 0.76
N LYS A 142 -19.36 -10.75 -0.06
CA LYS A 142 -19.76 -12.14 -0.33
C LYS A 142 -18.69 -12.94 -1.05
N ALA A 143 -18.01 -12.35 -2.04
CA ALA A 143 -16.92 -13.00 -2.78
C ALA A 143 -15.68 -13.26 -1.90
N SER A 144 -15.55 -12.54 -0.78
CA SER A 144 -14.37 -12.59 0.08
C SER A 144 -14.49 -13.53 1.28
N LEU A 145 -15.71 -13.83 1.73
CA LEU A 145 -15.98 -14.57 2.96
C LEU A 145 -16.54 -15.97 2.66
N SER A 146 -16.52 -16.84 3.67
CA SER A 146 -17.35 -18.05 3.64
C SER A 146 -18.85 -17.68 3.62
N GLU A 147 -19.71 -18.60 3.16
CA GLU A 147 -21.16 -18.38 3.19
C GLU A 147 -21.68 -18.12 4.62
N THR A 148 -21.17 -18.87 5.60
CA THR A 148 -21.54 -18.67 7.01
C THR A 148 -21.05 -17.32 7.52
N GLY A 149 -19.84 -16.91 7.15
CA GLY A 149 -19.24 -15.62 7.45
C GLY A 149 -20.03 -14.44 6.91
N TYR A 150 -20.37 -14.49 5.61
CA TYR A 150 -21.19 -13.48 4.96
C TYR A 150 -22.56 -13.35 5.65
N ASN A 151 -23.21 -14.47 5.93
CA ASN A 151 -24.51 -14.47 6.61
C ASN A 151 -24.41 -13.90 8.03
N LYS A 152 -23.31 -14.17 8.76
CA LYS A 152 -23.04 -13.58 10.09
C LYS A 152 -22.90 -12.06 10.02
N VAL A 153 -22.15 -11.53 9.04
CA VAL A 153 -21.99 -10.08 8.84
C VAL A 153 -23.33 -9.44 8.46
N ARG A 154 -24.10 -10.06 7.53
CA ARG A 154 -25.44 -9.57 7.17
C ARG A 154 -26.42 -9.62 8.34
N ALA A 155 -26.35 -10.64 9.20
CA ALA A 155 -27.16 -10.72 10.40
C ALA A 155 -26.86 -9.58 11.38
N ALA A 156 -25.59 -9.20 11.56
CA ALA A 156 -25.21 -8.04 12.38
C ALA A 156 -25.81 -6.73 11.84
N VAL A 157 -25.77 -6.53 10.52
CA VAL A 157 -26.40 -5.38 9.86
C VAL A 157 -27.92 -5.34 10.05
N LYS A 158 -28.59 -6.48 9.92
CA LYS A 158 -30.03 -6.59 10.15
C LYS A 158 -30.41 -6.34 11.61
N ILE A 159 -29.64 -6.87 12.55
CA ILE A 159 -29.84 -6.63 13.98
C ILE A 159 -29.61 -5.15 14.32
N ASN A 160 -28.62 -4.49 13.71
CA ASN A 160 -28.42 -3.06 13.86
C ASN A 160 -29.66 -2.26 13.41
N HIS A 161 -30.21 -2.59 12.23
CA HIS A 161 -31.45 -1.97 11.77
C HIS A 161 -32.62 -2.24 12.72
N PHE A 162 -32.77 -3.48 13.19
CA PHE A 162 -33.82 -3.85 14.15
C PHE A 162 -33.70 -3.05 15.45
N LEU A 163 -32.48 -2.89 16.00
CA LEU A 163 -32.23 -2.03 17.15
C LEU A 163 -32.67 -0.59 16.88
N GLY A 164 -32.36 -0.05 15.69
CA GLY A 164 -32.84 1.25 15.25
C GLY A 164 -34.37 1.37 15.25
N THR A 165 -35.07 0.28 14.93
CA THR A 165 -36.54 0.26 15.02
C THR A 165 -37.06 0.22 16.47
N LEU A 166 -36.40 -0.52 17.35
CA LEU A 166 -36.76 -0.61 18.77
C LEU A 166 -36.52 0.70 19.52
N ALA A 167 -35.41 1.37 19.20
CA ALA A 167 -35.00 2.63 19.81
C ALA A 167 -35.60 3.88 19.13
N ASP A 168 -36.38 3.69 18.07
CA ASP A 168 -36.93 4.77 17.24
C ASP A 168 -35.86 5.72 16.67
N ASN A 169 -34.71 5.15 16.28
CA ASN A 169 -33.53 5.88 15.83
C ASN A 169 -32.97 5.30 14.52
N LYS A 170 -33.81 5.27 13.49
CA LYS A 170 -33.50 4.64 12.20
C LYS A 170 -32.52 5.45 11.35
N THR A 171 -32.24 6.70 11.68
CA THR A 171 -31.29 7.50 10.89
C THR A 171 -29.86 7.05 11.12
N ILE A 172 -29.45 6.79 12.37
CA ILE A 172 -28.08 6.40 12.68
C ILE A 172 -27.90 4.88 12.79
N LEU A 173 -28.99 4.14 13.05
CA LEU A 173 -29.02 2.68 13.12
C LEU A 173 -29.83 2.10 11.96
N ASN A 174 -29.19 1.95 10.81
CA ASN A 174 -29.81 1.37 9.62
C ASN A 174 -28.89 0.36 8.92
N GLU A 175 -29.37 -0.29 7.85
CA GLU A 175 -28.57 -1.30 7.14
C GLU A 175 -27.37 -0.72 6.37
N ASN A 176 -27.39 0.58 6.11
CA ASN A 176 -26.43 1.31 5.28
C ASN A 176 -25.59 2.32 6.09
N SER A 177 -25.67 2.31 7.43
CA SER A 177 -24.95 3.23 8.31
C SER A 177 -23.47 2.85 8.54
N TYR A 178 -22.81 2.33 7.50
CA TYR A 178 -21.45 1.78 7.54
C TYR A 178 -20.52 2.53 6.58
N PHE A 179 -19.24 2.61 6.97
CA PHE A 179 -18.16 3.12 6.15
C PHE A 179 -17.45 1.97 5.42
N PHE A 180 -17.19 2.16 4.14
CA PHE A 180 -16.48 1.25 3.26
C PHE A 180 -15.23 1.91 2.67
N MET A 181 -14.10 1.22 2.70
CA MET A 181 -12.84 1.72 2.17
C MET A 181 -12.04 0.58 1.53
N ILE A 182 -11.25 0.91 0.50
CA ILE A 182 -10.26 0.04 -0.13
C ILE A 182 -8.88 0.66 0.08
N CYS A 183 -7.88 -0.15 0.46
CA CYS A 183 -6.48 0.26 0.47
C CYS A 183 -5.68 -0.53 -0.58
N GLY A 184 -4.94 0.19 -1.43
CA GLY A 184 -4.30 -0.38 -2.61
C GLY A 184 -5.27 -0.55 -3.78
N HIS A 185 -4.75 -1.02 -4.92
CA HIS A 185 -5.57 -1.33 -6.09
C HIS A 185 -5.90 -2.83 -6.10
N PRO A 186 -7.18 -3.23 -6.25
CA PRO A 186 -7.55 -4.64 -6.39
C PRO A 186 -6.73 -5.34 -7.48
N SER A 187 -5.99 -6.37 -7.10
CA SER A 187 -5.01 -7.03 -7.95
C SER A 187 -4.73 -8.44 -7.47
N ALA A 188 -4.50 -9.35 -8.41
CA ALA A 188 -4.00 -10.69 -8.11
C ALA A 188 -2.47 -10.71 -7.82
N GLN A 189 -1.74 -9.67 -8.21
CA GLN A 189 -0.27 -9.61 -8.11
C GLN A 189 0.23 -8.69 -6.98
N HIS A 190 -0.59 -7.70 -6.59
CA HIS A 190 -0.25 -6.72 -5.59
C HIS A 190 -1.19 -6.82 -4.37
N PRO A 191 -0.67 -6.61 -3.14
CA PRO A 191 -1.52 -6.56 -1.96
C PRO A 191 -2.56 -5.45 -2.05
N TRP A 192 -3.77 -5.77 -1.59
CA TRP A 192 -4.85 -4.82 -1.41
C TRP A 192 -5.77 -5.29 -0.28
N SER A 193 -6.55 -4.38 0.28
CA SER A 193 -7.51 -4.67 1.33
C SER A 193 -8.79 -3.87 1.16
N PHE A 194 -9.84 -4.29 1.84
CA PHE A 194 -11.01 -3.46 2.08
C PHE A 194 -11.46 -3.55 3.54
N SER A 195 -12.18 -2.54 3.98
CA SER A 195 -12.83 -2.50 5.29
C SER A 195 -14.29 -2.13 5.20
N LEU A 196 -15.07 -2.64 6.15
CA LEU A 196 -16.45 -2.25 6.42
C LEU A 196 -16.60 -2.03 7.93
N SER A 197 -16.94 -0.82 8.36
CA SER A 197 -17.06 -0.50 9.79
C SER A 197 -18.21 0.44 10.12
N GLY A 198 -18.79 0.31 11.30
CA GLY A 198 -19.89 1.12 11.82
C GLY A 198 -20.43 0.53 13.12
N HIS A 199 -21.60 0.95 13.57
CA HIS A 199 -22.16 0.45 14.83
C HIS A 199 -22.20 -1.10 14.85
N HIS A 200 -21.57 -1.67 15.87
CA HIS A 200 -21.41 -3.10 16.09
C HIS A 200 -20.69 -3.90 14.97
N LEU A 201 -19.96 -3.24 14.06
CA LEU A 201 -19.22 -3.93 13.01
C LEU A 201 -17.84 -3.28 12.75
N CYS A 202 -16.81 -4.11 12.72
CA CYS A 202 -15.57 -3.86 12.02
C CYS A 202 -15.20 -5.14 11.27
N LEU A 203 -14.96 -5.03 9.99
CA LEU A 203 -14.47 -6.11 9.15
C LEU A 203 -13.32 -5.56 8.33
N HIS A 204 -12.12 -6.07 8.51
CA HIS A 204 -10.97 -5.76 7.66
C HIS A 204 -10.47 -7.01 6.97
N VAL A 205 -10.39 -6.97 5.64
CA VAL A 205 -9.98 -8.10 4.79
C VAL A 205 -8.83 -7.67 3.91
N THR A 206 -7.70 -8.37 4.00
CA THR A 206 -6.49 -8.11 3.21
C THR A 206 -6.14 -9.33 2.37
N PHE A 207 -5.80 -9.11 1.10
CA PHE A 207 -5.33 -10.14 0.17
C PHE A 207 -3.85 -9.91 -0.18
N VAL A 208 -3.07 -10.99 -0.18
CA VAL A 208 -1.67 -11.02 -0.64
C VAL A 208 -1.46 -12.28 -1.47
N GLY A 209 -1.58 -12.16 -2.79
CA GLY A 209 -1.61 -13.34 -3.67
C GLY A 209 -2.82 -14.22 -3.35
N GLU A 210 -2.62 -15.52 -3.16
CA GLU A 210 -3.67 -16.50 -2.77
C GLU A 210 -3.76 -16.70 -1.24
N GLN A 211 -3.23 -15.74 -0.48
CA GLN A 211 -3.33 -15.67 0.98
C GLN A 211 -4.24 -14.52 1.37
N MET A 212 -4.98 -14.67 2.48
CA MET A 212 -5.75 -13.57 3.05
C MET A 212 -5.59 -13.48 4.57
N ALA A 213 -5.76 -12.27 5.09
CA ALA A 213 -5.89 -12.00 6.52
C ALA A 213 -7.23 -11.30 6.78
N ILE A 214 -8.00 -11.81 7.74
CA ILE A 214 -9.21 -11.17 8.24
C ILE A 214 -8.98 -10.78 9.69
N GLY A 215 -8.88 -9.48 9.96
CA GLY A 215 -8.49 -8.97 11.28
C GLY A 215 -8.03 -7.51 11.20
N PRO A 216 -8.46 -6.63 12.11
CA PRO A 216 -9.40 -6.90 13.19
C PRO A 216 -10.81 -7.21 12.66
N VAL A 217 -11.56 -7.99 13.43
CA VAL A 217 -12.99 -8.19 13.25
C VAL A 217 -13.69 -7.91 14.55
N PHE A 218 -14.61 -6.96 14.55
CA PHE A 218 -15.54 -6.72 15.65
C PHE A 218 -16.95 -7.01 15.15
N ILE A 219 -17.69 -7.85 15.88
CA ILE A 219 -19.12 -8.02 15.65
C ILE A 219 -19.80 -7.93 17.00
N GLY A 220 -20.77 -7.03 17.12
CA GLY A 220 -21.62 -6.88 18.29
C GLY A 220 -23.10 -7.06 17.96
N CYS A 221 -23.93 -7.11 19.00
CA CYS A 221 -25.38 -7.04 18.88
C CYS A 221 -26.03 -6.55 20.17
N GLU A 222 -27.14 -5.82 20.03
CA GLU A 222 -28.07 -5.50 21.11
C GLU A 222 -29.47 -5.31 20.51
N PRO A 223 -30.47 -6.20 20.73
CA PRO A 223 -30.39 -7.55 21.30
C PRO A 223 -29.71 -8.58 20.36
N PRO A 224 -29.42 -9.82 20.82
CA PRO A 224 -28.78 -10.86 19.99
C PRO A 224 -29.70 -11.57 18.99
N HIS A 225 -31.00 -11.23 18.95
CA HIS A 225 -31.94 -11.83 18.02
C HIS A 225 -33.08 -10.87 17.64
N ILE A 226 -33.69 -11.13 16.50
CA ILE A 226 -34.88 -10.43 15.99
C ILE A 226 -36.12 -11.28 16.29
N ASP A 227 -37.04 -10.76 17.10
CA ASP A 227 -38.24 -11.47 17.57
C ASP A 227 -39.55 -10.98 16.90
N GLU A 228 -39.48 -10.05 15.94
CA GLU A 228 -40.62 -9.61 15.13
C GLU A 228 -40.22 -9.07 13.75
N GLY A 229 -41.20 -8.86 12.87
CA GLY A 229 -40.96 -8.29 11.54
C GLY A 229 -40.44 -9.28 10.49
N PRO A 230 -39.97 -8.78 9.32
CA PRO A 230 -39.61 -9.62 8.18
C PRO A 230 -38.36 -10.48 8.41
N ASP A 231 -37.46 -10.06 9.31
CA ASP A 231 -36.23 -10.78 9.66
C ASP A 231 -36.35 -11.59 10.97
N HIS A 232 -37.57 -11.90 11.40
CA HIS A 232 -37.84 -12.72 12.57
C HIS A 232 -37.03 -14.04 12.53
N GLY A 233 -36.29 -14.32 13.61
CA GLY A 233 -35.49 -15.53 13.78
C GLY A 233 -34.02 -15.38 13.39
N VAL A 234 -33.59 -14.23 12.89
CA VAL A 234 -32.15 -13.90 12.80
C VAL A 234 -31.57 -13.82 14.22
N GLU A 235 -30.47 -14.52 14.47
CA GLU A 235 -29.80 -14.65 15.77
C GLU A 235 -28.28 -14.64 15.57
N LEU A 236 -27.55 -14.03 16.50
CA LEU A 236 -26.08 -14.02 16.53
C LEU A 236 -25.52 -14.76 17.76
N PHE A 237 -24.27 -15.22 17.63
CA PHE A 237 -23.42 -15.77 18.70
C PHE A 237 -23.87 -17.04 19.40
N ARG A 238 -24.95 -17.68 18.94
CA ARG A 238 -25.45 -18.93 19.52
C ARG A 238 -24.38 -20.02 19.65
N SER A 239 -23.58 -20.23 18.60
CA SER A 239 -22.56 -21.28 18.56
C SER A 239 -21.33 -20.91 19.40
N GLU A 240 -20.89 -19.66 19.32
CA GLU A 240 -19.80 -19.09 20.11
C GLU A 240 -20.09 -19.20 21.61
N ILE A 241 -21.32 -18.86 22.01
CA ILE A 241 -21.76 -18.95 23.41
C ILE A 241 -21.83 -20.40 23.86
N ALA A 242 -22.46 -21.27 23.06
CA ALA A 242 -22.59 -22.68 23.40
C ALA A 242 -21.22 -23.36 23.57
N LEU A 243 -20.30 -23.14 22.62
CA LEU A 243 -18.95 -23.72 22.67
C LEU A 243 -18.12 -23.14 23.82
N GLY A 244 -18.15 -21.82 24.04
CA GLY A 244 -17.43 -21.18 25.13
C GLY A 244 -17.89 -21.67 26.50
N ARG A 245 -19.20 -21.85 26.68
CA ARG A 245 -19.78 -22.43 27.88
C ARG A 245 -19.42 -23.90 28.06
N GLN A 246 -19.56 -24.70 27.01
CA GLN A 246 -19.19 -26.11 27.04
C GLN A 246 -17.71 -26.29 27.43
N LEU A 247 -16.82 -25.44 26.90
CA LEU A 247 -15.41 -25.44 27.24
C LEU A 247 -15.20 -25.21 28.74
N ILE A 248 -15.70 -24.11 29.32
CA ILE A 248 -15.44 -23.81 30.74
C ILE A 248 -16.10 -24.83 31.68
N GLN A 249 -17.29 -25.34 31.33
CA GLN A 249 -18.02 -26.32 32.14
C GLN A 249 -17.41 -27.72 32.05
N SER A 250 -16.66 -28.03 30.98
CA SER A 250 -15.92 -29.30 30.85
C SER A 250 -14.65 -29.36 31.73
N LEU A 251 -14.19 -28.22 32.25
CA LEU A 251 -12.99 -28.15 33.08
C LEU A 251 -13.25 -28.67 34.50
N ALA A 252 -12.27 -29.37 35.08
CA ALA A 252 -12.31 -29.71 36.50
C ALA A 252 -12.30 -28.41 37.36
N PRO A 253 -12.84 -28.43 38.60
CA PRO A 253 -12.92 -27.23 39.43
C PRO A 253 -11.59 -26.47 39.62
N ASP A 254 -10.47 -27.20 39.67
CA ASP A 254 -9.13 -26.61 39.81
C ASP A 254 -8.67 -25.92 38.52
N GLN A 255 -8.99 -26.50 37.36
CA GLN A 255 -8.75 -25.90 36.04
C GLN A 255 -9.65 -24.67 35.81
N GLN A 256 -10.92 -24.74 36.22
CA GLN A 256 -11.83 -23.58 36.20
C GLN A 256 -11.27 -22.40 37.00
N ARG A 257 -10.74 -22.66 38.21
CA ARG A 257 -10.10 -21.62 39.03
C ARG A 257 -8.82 -21.06 38.40
N LYS A 258 -8.07 -21.86 37.63
CA LYS A 258 -6.91 -21.37 36.86
C LYS A 258 -7.34 -20.49 35.68
N ALA A 259 -8.41 -20.85 34.98
CA ALA A 259 -8.94 -20.06 33.87
C ALA A 259 -9.61 -18.75 34.35
N GLN A 260 -10.29 -18.80 35.50
CA GLN A 260 -11.09 -17.69 36.02
C GLN A 260 -10.24 -16.63 36.72
N LYS A 261 -10.25 -15.41 36.19
CA LYS A 261 -9.62 -14.24 36.81
C LYS A 261 -10.44 -13.70 37.99
N THR A 262 -11.77 -13.69 37.85
CA THR A 262 -12.71 -13.33 38.92
C THR A 262 -14.10 -13.89 38.61
N ALA A 263 -14.86 -14.24 39.64
CA ALA A 263 -16.25 -14.68 39.50
C ALA A 263 -17.23 -13.52 39.29
N LYS A 264 -16.82 -12.27 39.58
CA LYS A 264 -17.67 -11.09 39.42
C LYS A 264 -17.57 -10.53 38.00
N ILE A 265 -18.68 -10.54 37.27
CA ILE A 265 -18.74 -9.97 35.91
C ILE A 265 -18.79 -8.43 35.89
N HIS A 266 -19.25 -7.80 36.97
CA HIS A 266 -19.48 -6.36 37.03
C HIS A 266 -18.89 -5.75 38.30
N GLU A 267 -17.93 -4.85 38.13
CA GLU A 267 -17.20 -4.18 39.22
C GLU A 267 -16.90 -2.71 38.85
N PRO A 268 -17.93 -1.87 38.64
CA PRO A 268 -17.77 -0.50 38.12
C PRO A 268 -16.97 0.41 39.05
N GLU A 269 -16.90 0.08 40.34
CA GLU A 269 -16.12 0.82 41.35
C GLU A 269 -14.61 0.59 41.24
N LYS A 270 -14.16 -0.37 40.42
CA LYS A 270 -12.72 -0.60 40.23
C LYS A 270 -12.12 0.53 39.39
N PRO A 271 -11.00 1.15 39.84
CA PRO A 271 -10.29 2.15 39.05
C PRO A 271 -9.94 1.62 37.66
N GLY A 272 -10.20 2.42 36.62
CA GLY A 272 -9.93 2.03 35.23
C GLY A 272 -11.04 1.22 34.56
N TRP A 273 -12.24 1.13 35.14
CA TRP A 273 -13.42 0.58 34.46
C TRP A 273 -13.73 1.37 33.19
N ASN A 274 -13.66 0.70 32.03
CA ASN A 274 -13.98 1.31 30.75
C ASN A 274 -15.49 1.14 30.49
N ILE A 275 -16.23 2.24 30.41
CA ILE A 275 -17.68 2.18 30.20
C ILE A 275 -18.08 1.74 28.78
N VAL A 276 -17.17 1.86 27.81
CA VAL A 276 -17.39 1.49 26.40
C VAL A 276 -16.93 0.06 26.14
N ASP A 277 -15.65 -0.25 26.38
CA ASP A 277 -15.10 -1.58 26.15
C ASP A 277 -15.43 -2.58 27.27
N GLN A 278 -15.83 -2.11 28.46
CA GLN A 278 -16.00 -2.94 29.66
C GLN A 278 -14.79 -3.84 29.93
N ARG A 279 -14.88 -5.15 29.64
CA ARG A 279 -13.77 -6.09 29.86
C ARG A 279 -12.97 -6.35 28.58
N HIS A 280 -13.45 -5.91 27.41
CA HIS A 280 -12.70 -6.05 26.16
C HIS A 280 -11.36 -5.33 26.21
N LEU A 281 -10.33 -6.01 25.70
CA LEU A 281 -8.97 -5.49 25.66
C LEU A 281 -8.53 -5.13 24.25
N GLY A 282 -9.10 -5.79 23.24
CA GLY A 282 -8.74 -5.63 21.84
C GLY A 282 -9.54 -4.58 21.07
N GLY A 283 -10.42 -3.78 21.70
CA GLY A 283 -11.33 -2.84 21.03
C GLY A 283 -10.67 -1.73 20.18
N THR A 284 -11.48 -0.80 19.71
CA THR A 284 -11.05 0.36 18.91
C THR A 284 -9.90 1.12 19.59
N GLY A 285 -8.87 1.51 18.82
CA GLY A 285 -7.71 2.23 19.34
C GLY A 285 -6.75 1.38 20.19
N ARG A 286 -6.88 0.05 20.21
CA ARG A 286 -6.02 -0.87 20.99
C ARG A 286 -5.00 -1.65 20.15
N ASP A 287 -4.65 -1.14 18.96
CA ASP A 287 -3.78 -1.83 18.00
C ASP A 287 -2.42 -2.28 18.53
N ASN A 288 -1.82 -1.49 19.42
CA ASN A 288 -0.49 -1.75 19.98
C ASN A 288 -0.53 -2.23 21.44
N ARG A 289 -1.70 -2.65 21.93
CA ARG A 289 -1.86 -2.97 23.36
C ARG A 289 -1.00 -4.16 23.75
N VAL A 290 -0.31 -4.03 24.88
CA VAL A 290 0.36 -5.15 25.55
C VAL A 290 -0.66 -5.86 26.43
N ILE A 291 -0.94 -7.13 26.13
CA ILE A 291 -1.92 -7.96 26.83
C ILE A 291 -1.23 -9.25 27.26
N PRO A 292 -0.82 -9.38 28.53
CA PRO A 292 -0.19 -10.60 29.02
C PRO A 292 -1.07 -11.84 28.83
N TYR A 293 -0.43 -12.99 28.60
CA TYR A 293 -1.12 -14.27 28.67
C TYR A 293 -1.58 -14.51 30.12
N GLU A 294 -2.84 -14.86 30.28
CA GLU A 294 -3.49 -15.07 31.58
C GLU A 294 -4.35 -16.33 31.51
N GLY A 295 -4.72 -16.90 32.66
CA GLY A 295 -5.61 -18.05 32.72
C GLY A 295 -4.90 -19.40 32.57
N ILE A 296 -5.63 -20.42 32.13
CA ILE A 296 -5.10 -21.78 31.97
C ILE A 296 -4.50 -21.97 30.57
N VAL A 297 -3.30 -22.54 30.48
CA VAL A 297 -2.66 -22.88 29.20
C VAL A 297 -3.19 -24.20 28.65
N ALA A 298 -3.32 -24.32 27.33
CA ALA A 298 -3.93 -25.49 26.69
C ALA A 298 -3.14 -26.80 26.92
N SER A 299 -1.85 -26.73 27.24
CA SER A 299 -1.04 -27.90 27.61
C SER A 299 -1.44 -28.52 28.96
N GLU A 300 -2.22 -27.81 29.78
CA GLU A 300 -2.81 -28.32 31.02
C GLU A 300 -4.23 -28.89 30.83
N LEU A 301 -4.76 -28.88 29.61
CA LEU A 301 -6.09 -29.38 29.27
C LEU A 301 -6.04 -30.83 28.79
N MET A 302 -7.13 -31.56 29.00
CA MET A 302 -7.35 -32.88 28.40
C MET A 302 -7.61 -32.75 26.90
N SER A 303 -7.35 -33.80 26.12
CA SER A 303 -7.49 -33.76 24.66
C SER A 303 -8.88 -33.28 24.20
N GLU A 304 -9.96 -33.72 24.84
CA GLU A 304 -11.32 -33.26 24.52
C GLU A 304 -11.54 -31.77 24.80
N GLN A 305 -10.93 -31.24 25.87
CA GLN A 305 -10.98 -29.82 26.24
C GLN A 305 -10.14 -28.96 25.26
N VAL A 306 -9.01 -29.50 24.79
CA VAL A 306 -8.22 -28.87 23.73
C VAL A 306 -9.02 -28.75 22.44
N GLU A 307 -9.76 -29.79 22.05
CA GLU A 307 -10.62 -29.74 20.86
C GLU A 307 -11.75 -28.71 21.01
N LEU A 308 -12.34 -28.57 22.20
CA LEU A 308 -13.31 -27.50 22.49
C LEU A 308 -12.66 -26.11 22.37
N LEU A 309 -11.46 -25.92 22.92
CA LEU A 309 -10.72 -24.66 22.81
C LEU A 309 -10.42 -24.30 21.34
N VAL A 310 -9.95 -25.26 20.55
CA VAL A 310 -9.72 -25.07 19.11
C VAL A 310 -11.03 -24.77 18.39
N SER A 311 -12.13 -25.42 18.76
CA SER A 311 -13.46 -25.17 18.18
C SER A 311 -13.96 -23.75 18.48
N VAL A 312 -13.71 -23.23 19.69
CA VAL A 312 -14.01 -21.83 20.03
C VAL A 312 -13.17 -20.88 19.16
N ALA A 313 -11.85 -21.09 19.04
CA ALA A 313 -11.03 -20.26 18.17
C ALA A 313 -11.49 -20.31 16.69
N ALA A 314 -11.85 -21.50 16.21
CA ALA A 314 -12.30 -21.74 14.85
C ALA A 314 -13.66 -21.09 14.52
N ILE A 315 -14.63 -21.08 15.44
CA ILE A 315 -15.95 -20.49 15.20
C ILE A 315 -15.88 -18.96 15.11
N PHE A 316 -14.98 -18.32 15.87
CA PHE A 316 -14.74 -16.88 15.76
C PHE A 316 -14.22 -16.47 14.38
N ASN A 317 -13.45 -17.37 13.75
CA ASN A 317 -12.83 -17.15 12.44
C ASN A 317 -13.56 -17.85 11.29
N ASN A 318 -14.79 -18.32 11.50
CA ASN A 318 -15.60 -18.95 10.43
C ASN A 318 -15.97 -17.99 9.29
N LEU A 319 -15.58 -16.71 9.39
CA LEU A 319 -15.62 -15.74 8.30
C LEU A 319 -14.68 -16.14 7.15
N LEU A 320 -13.56 -16.79 7.48
CA LEU A 320 -12.59 -17.26 6.50
C LEU A 320 -13.21 -18.34 5.59
N PRO A 321 -12.96 -18.28 4.27
CA PRO A 321 -13.21 -19.38 3.34
C PRO A 321 -12.47 -20.65 3.75
N ALA A 322 -12.84 -21.80 3.19
CA ALA A 322 -12.37 -23.12 3.64
C ALA A 322 -10.83 -23.25 3.69
N GLY A 323 -10.11 -22.84 2.64
CA GLY A 323 -8.65 -22.88 2.60
C GLY A 323 -8.00 -22.06 3.72
N PRO A 324 -8.26 -20.74 3.80
CA PRO A 324 -7.71 -19.90 4.87
C PRO A 324 -8.15 -20.33 6.28
N HIS A 325 -9.38 -20.84 6.43
CA HIS A 325 -9.90 -21.34 7.71
C HIS A 325 -9.13 -22.59 8.19
N ASN A 326 -8.92 -23.57 7.30
CA ASN A 326 -8.13 -24.76 7.62
C ASN A 326 -6.71 -24.38 8.04
N HIS A 327 -6.07 -23.46 7.30
CA HIS A 327 -4.76 -22.96 7.65
C HIS A 327 -4.74 -22.27 9.03
N TYR A 328 -5.75 -21.42 9.32
CA TYR A 328 -5.88 -20.78 10.63
C TYR A 328 -5.97 -21.82 11.74
N VAL A 329 -6.80 -22.85 11.59
CA VAL A 329 -6.95 -23.92 12.60
C VAL A 329 -5.63 -24.68 12.80
N GLU A 330 -4.90 -24.99 11.73
CA GLU A 330 -3.57 -25.60 11.85
C GLU A 330 -2.57 -24.70 12.59
N LEU A 331 -2.61 -23.39 12.31
CA LEU A 331 -1.77 -22.40 12.97
C LEU A 331 -2.06 -22.32 14.48
N VAL A 332 -3.35 -22.37 14.87
CA VAL A 332 -3.77 -22.47 16.28
C VAL A 332 -3.19 -23.74 16.92
N ARG A 333 -3.32 -24.89 16.24
CA ARG A 333 -2.84 -26.19 16.74
C ARG A 333 -1.32 -26.20 16.96
N LYS A 334 -0.55 -25.58 16.06
CA LYS A 334 0.92 -25.46 16.18
C LYS A 334 1.35 -24.64 17.41
N HIS A 335 0.49 -23.78 17.94
CA HIS A 335 0.81 -22.87 19.05
C HIS A 335 0.08 -23.18 20.36
N LEU A 336 -0.55 -24.36 20.49
CA LEU A 336 -1.33 -24.75 21.68
C LEU A 336 -0.55 -24.66 23.00
N SER A 337 0.76 -24.95 23.00
CA SER A 337 1.59 -24.83 24.20
C SER A 337 1.71 -23.40 24.73
N GLN A 338 1.31 -22.41 23.95
CA GLN A 338 1.27 -20.99 24.30
C GLN A 338 -0.13 -20.39 24.10
N THR A 339 -1.17 -21.23 24.04
CA THR A 339 -2.57 -20.77 23.94
C THR A 339 -3.23 -20.84 25.29
N TYR A 340 -3.79 -19.72 25.72
CA TYR A 340 -4.37 -19.55 27.05
C TYR A 340 -5.87 -19.26 26.97
N LEU A 341 -6.61 -19.80 27.94
CA LEU A 341 -8.02 -19.54 28.18
C LEU A 341 -8.18 -18.70 29.46
N THR A 342 -8.74 -17.50 29.29
CA THR A 342 -9.12 -16.61 30.39
C THR A 342 -10.63 -16.50 30.49
N TRP A 343 -11.16 -16.53 31.71
CA TRP A 343 -12.58 -16.43 32.02
C TRP A 343 -12.86 -15.37 33.09
N ILE A 344 -13.96 -14.63 32.95
CA ILE A 344 -14.51 -13.75 33.99
C ILE A 344 -16.00 -14.02 34.10
N GLY A 345 -16.52 -14.12 35.32
CA GLY A 345 -17.92 -14.43 35.60
C GLY A 345 -18.12 -15.84 36.17
N ALA A 346 -19.35 -16.16 36.54
CA ALA A 346 -19.74 -17.47 37.01
C ALA A 346 -19.89 -18.48 35.85
N PHE A 347 -20.18 -19.75 36.15
CA PHE A 347 -20.13 -20.87 35.19
C PHE A 347 -21.51 -21.46 34.85
N GLY A 348 -22.59 -20.89 35.37
CA GLY A 348 -23.96 -21.37 35.17
C GLY A 348 -24.51 -21.06 33.79
N ASP A 349 -25.61 -21.71 33.44
CA ASP A 349 -26.23 -21.63 32.10
C ASP A 349 -26.88 -20.28 31.81
N GLU A 350 -27.16 -19.46 32.81
CA GLU A 350 -27.74 -18.13 32.62
C GLU A 350 -26.77 -17.03 33.07
N ASP A 351 -25.54 -17.39 33.45
CA ASP A 351 -24.56 -16.40 33.93
C ASP A 351 -23.93 -15.64 32.74
N PRO A 352 -23.91 -14.29 32.78
CA PRO A 352 -23.10 -13.52 31.85
C PRO A 352 -21.62 -13.70 32.16
N TYR A 353 -20.81 -13.70 31.12
CA TYR A 353 -19.37 -13.96 31.22
C TYR A 353 -18.57 -13.21 30.16
N TYR A 354 -17.26 -13.14 30.41
CA TYR A 354 -16.23 -12.81 29.42
C TYR A 354 -15.30 -14.01 29.23
N ILE A 355 -14.97 -14.31 27.98
CA ILE A 355 -14.00 -15.33 27.60
C ILE A 355 -12.94 -14.69 26.67
N ARG A 356 -11.66 -15.02 26.91
CA ARG A 356 -10.57 -14.72 25.98
C ARG A 356 -9.75 -15.97 25.69
N ILE A 357 -9.50 -16.22 24.42
CA ILE A 357 -8.48 -17.19 23.99
C ILE A 357 -7.35 -16.40 23.32
N GLN A 358 -6.14 -16.57 23.82
CA GLN A 358 -4.99 -15.78 23.39
C GLN A 358 -3.74 -16.64 23.23
N SER A 359 -2.99 -16.41 22.16
CA SER A 359 -1.69 -17.02 21.88
C SER A 359 -0.82 -16.07 21.03
N PRO A 360 0.38 -16.48 20.59
CA PRO A 360 1.16 -15.70 19.63
C PRO A 360 0.43 -15.41 18.30
N VAL A 361 -0.59 -16.20 17.96
CA VAL A 361 -1.27 -16.17 16.64
C VAL A 361 -2.80 -16.07 16.73
N VAL A 362 -3.37 -16.18 17.92
CA VAL A 362 -4.81 -16.07 18.17
C VAL A 362 -5.07 -14.98 19.21
N PHE A 363 -6.05 -14.14 18.97
CA PHE A 363 -6.66 -13.32 20.01
C PHE A 363 -8.15 -13.19 19.70
N VAL A 364 -8.98 -13.81 20.53
CA VAL A 364 -10.44 -13.73 20.42
C VAL A 364 -11.03 -13.43 21.79
N GLU A 365 -12.02 -12.54 21.82
CA GLU A 365 -12.76 -12.20 23.03
C GLU A 365 -14.28 -12.21 22.76
N LEU A 366 -15.06 -12.71 23.70
CA LEU A 366 -16.51 -12.47 23.77
C LEU A 366 -16.83 -11.92 25.15
N ASP A 367 -17.60 -10.84 25.17
CA ASP A 367 -18.00 -10.15 26.39
C ASP A 367 -19.51 -9.85 26.40
N HIS A 368 -20.15 -10.16 27.53
CA HIS A 368 -21.52 -9.73 27.83
C HIS A 368 -21.49 -8.33 28.46
N HIS A 369 -22.01 -7.34 27.75
CA HIS A 369 -22.04 -5.95 28.18
C HIS A 369 -23.33 -5.59 28.92
N SER A 370 -23.27 -4.51 29.70
CA SER A 370 -24.48 -3.80 30.12
C SER A 370 -25.13 -3.12 28.91
N GLY A 371 -26.43 -2.87 28.98
CA GLY A 371 -27.15 -2.24 27.88
C GLY A 371 -26.76 -0.78 27.66
N ILE A 372 -26.74 -0.38 26.39
CA ILE A 372 -26.60 1.01 25.94
C ILE A 372 -27.96 1.49 25.42
N TYR A 373 -28.53 0.72 24.50
CA TYR A 373 -29.89 0.94 24.00
C TYR A 373 -30.94 0.27 24.89
N LEU A 374 -30.58 -0.84 25.53
CA LEU A 374 -31.38 -1.49 26.57
C LEU A 374 -31.04 -0.93 27.97
N THR A 375 -32.01 -0.96 28.88
CA THR A 375 -31.89 -0.32 30.20
C THR A 375 -31.16 -1.14 31.26
N ASN A 376 -30.75 -2.38 30.96
CA ASN A 376 -30.05 -3.24 31.92
C ASN A 376 -28.68 -2.64 32.31
N LYS A 377 -28.52 -2.26 33.59
CA LYS A 377 -27.30 -1.62 34.10
C LYS A 377 -26.13 -2.57 34.34
N THR A 378 -26.40 -3.87 34.45
CA THR A 378 -25.39 -4.91 34.60
C THR A 378 -25.26 -5.73 33.31
N PRO A 379 -24.06 -6.28 33.04
CA PRO A 379 -23.83 -7.34 32.04
C PRO A 379 -24.95 -8.37 31.96
N ASN A 380 -25.40 -8.66 30.74
CA ASN A 380 -26.42 -9.69 30.49
C ASN A 380 -26.29 -10.22 29.05
N HIS A 381 -27.05 -11.27 28.72
CA HIS A 381 -27.07 -11.94 27.40
C HIS A 381 -27.66 -11.09 26.27
N TYR A 382 -28.04 -9.84 26.54
CA TYR A 382 -28.73 -8.98 25.56
C TYR A 382 -27.82 -7.99 24.85
N HIS A 383 -26.59 -7.77 25.33
CA HIS A 383 -25.61 -6.93 24.64
C HIS A 383 -24.30 -7.71 24.60
N ILE A 384 -23.91 -8.15 23.41
CA ILE A 384 -22.76 -9.05 23.24
C ILE A 384 -21.81 -8.38 22.28
N HIS A 385 -20.55 -8.29 22.67
CA HIS A 385 -19.47 -7.90 21.78
C HIS A 385 -18.56 -9.10 21.57
N THR A 386 -18.06 -9.24 20.35
CA THR A 386 -16.98 -10.18 20.02
C THR A 386 -15.89 -9.45 19.26
N ILE A 387 -14.65 -9.87 19.46
CA ILE A 387 -13.53 -9.37 18.68
C ILE A 387 -12.55 -10.48 18.32
N THR A 388 -11.98 -10.39 17.13
CA THR A 388 -10.84 -11.18 16.67
C THR A 388 -9.73 -10.24 16.25
N ARG A 389 -8.52 -10.52 16.71
CA ARG A 389 -7.29 -9.81 16.36
C ARG A 389 -6.24 -10.83 15.93
N LEU A 390 -5.29 -10.39 15.11
CA LEU A 390 -4.13 -11.14 14.64
C LEU A 390 -2.87 -10.57 15.32
N PRO A 391 -2.39 -11.19 16.42
CA PRO A 391 -1.31 -10.64 17.23
C PRO A 391 0.02 -10.54 16.48
N ASN A 392 1.01 -9.91 17.10
CA ASN A 392 2.38 -9.83 16.60
C ASN A 392 2.48 -9.21 15.20
N GLY A 393 1.63 -8.20 14.94
CA GLY A 393 1.72 -7.33 13.78
C GLY A 393 1.04 -7.83 12.51
N ASN A 394 0.25 -8.91 12.58
CA ASN A 394 -0.49 -9.39 11.40
C ASN A 394 -1.93 -8.87 11.29
N ASP A 395 -2.42 -8.12 12.27
CA ASP A 395 -3.65 -7.34 12.10
C ASP A 395 -3.52 -6.48 10.83
N TYR A 396 -4.64 -6.33 10.12
CA TYR A 396 -4.75 -5.67 8.82
C TYR A 396 -3.88 -6.33 7.72
N GLY A 397 -3.36 -7.54 7.95
CA GLY A 397 -2.44 -8.24 7.05
C GLY A 397 -1.07 -7.57 6.92
N ARG A 398 -0.70 -6.68 7.86
CA ARG A 398 0.53 -5.87 7.75
C ARG A 398 1.79 -6.72 7.68
N GLU A 399 1.83 -7.83 8.40
CA GLU A 399 2.96 -8.75 8.34
C GLU A 399 3.11 -9.41 6.96
N LEU A 400 2.00 -9.86 6.37
CA LEU A 400 2.00 -10.42 5.00
C LEU A 400 2.46 -9.38 3.98
N ILE A 401 1.96 -8.14 4.07
CA ILE A 401 2.36 -7.03 3.19
C ILE A 401 3.86 -6.73 3.35
N ARG A 402 4.38 -6.71 4.59
CA ARG A 402 5.80 -6.48 4.88
C ARG A 402 6.66 -7.56 4.22
N GLN A 403 6.32 -8.83 4.40
CA GLN A 403 7.04 -9.95 3.78
C GLN A 403 6.98 -9.88 2.26
N TRP A 404 5.82 -9.54 1.68
CA TRP A 404 5.66 -9.41 0.23
C TRP A 404 6.56 -8.32 -0.34
N LYS A 405 6.62 -7.15 0.31
CA LYS A 405 7.53 -6.06 -0.08
C LYS A 405 8.99 -6.49 0.00
N GLN A 406 9.38 -7.18 1.07
CA GLN A 406 10.74 -7.68 1.22
C GLN A 406 11.10 -8.71 0.14
N SER A 407 10.20 -9.65 -0.14
CA SER A 407 10.37 -10.64 -1.21
C SER A 407 10.49 -9.97 -2.58
N ARG A 408 9.61 -9.01 -2.89
CA ARG A 408 9.66 -8.23 -4.13
C ARG A 408 10.96 -7.41 -4.23
N ALA A 409 11.38 -6.75 -3.17
CA ALA A 409 12.62 -5.98 -3.12
C ALA A 409 13.84 -6.87 -3.34
N ARG A 410 13.92 -8.03 -2.68
CA ARG A 410 14.98 -9.03 -2.91
C ARG A 410 14.99 -9.50 -4.36
N ARG A 411 13.82 -9.82 -4.92
CA ARG A 411 13.70 -10.21 -6.34
C ARG A 411 14.19 -9.12 -7.28
N LEU A 412 13.83 -7.86 -7.02
CA LEU A 412 14.29 -6.71 -7.81
C LEU A 412 15.80 -6.47 -7.65
N ALA A 413 16.33 -6.55 -6.44
CA ALA A 413 17.76 -6.40 -6.16
C ALA A 413 18.61 -7.54 -6.72
N SER A 414 18.06 -8.76 -6.83
CA SER A 414 18.73 -9.91 -7.42
C SER A 414 18.72 -9.93 -8.95
N ARG A 415 17.98 -9.01 -9.61
CA ARG A 415 18.01 -8.90 -11.07
C ARG A 415 19.30 -8.19 -11.48
N PRO A 416 20.17 -8.80 -12.30
CA PRO A 416 21.33 -8.10 -12.82
C PRO A 416 20.87 -6.86 -13.58
N ILE A 417 21.47 -5.70 -13.27
CA ILE A 417 21.21 -4.47 -14.00
C ILE A 417 21.62 -4.72 -15.46
N LYS A 418 20.65 -4.62 -16.38
CA LYS A 418 20.95 -4.58 -17.80
C LYS A 418 21.54 -3.20 -18.10
N TYR A 419 22.85 -3.09 -18.22
CA TYR A 419 23.52 -1.83 -18.57
C TYR A 419 23.26 -1.44 -20.02
N ILE A 420 23.14 -2.42 -20.91
CA ILE A 420 22.91 -2.22 -22.35
C ILE A 420 21.45 -2.54 -22.66
N ARG A 421 20.73 -1.58 -23.24
CA ARG A 421 19.28 -1.64 -23.47
C ARG A 421 18.96 -1.16 -24.88
N PRO A 422 18.92 -2.07 -25.88
CA PRO A 422 18.62 -1.69 -27.25
C PRO A 422 17.17 -1.24 -27.39
N PHE A 423 16.93 -0.27 -28.27
CA PHE A 423 15.60 -0.04 -28.78
C PHE A 423 15.19 -1.23 -29.64
N ASN A 424 14.21 -1.99 -29.16
CA ASN A 424 13.76 -3.22 -29.76
C ASN A 424 12.30 -3.05 -30.17
N GLN A 425 12.02 -3.15 -31.48
CA GLN A 425 10.67 -3.02 -32.01
C GLN A 425 9.70 -4.04 -31.42
N ASP A 426 10.17 -5.20 -30.99
CA ASP A 426 9.34 -6.24 -30.38
C ASP A 426 8.94 -5.94 -28.92
N GLU A 427 9.59 -4.96 -28.28
CA GLU A 427 9.32 -4.55 -26.89
C GLU A 427 8.52 -3.25 -26.81
N ILE A 428 8.10 -2.72 -27.97
CA ILE A 428 7.29 -1.51 -28.07
C ILE A 428 5.86 -1.80 -27.58
N VAL A 429 5.31 -0.87 -26.79
CA VAL A 429 3.90 -0.88 -26.36
C VAL A 429 3.11 0.23 -27.04
N ASP A 430 1.84 -0.03 -27.33
CA ASP A 430 0.89 0.99 -27.74
C ASP A 430 0.60 1.91 -26.55
N THR A 431 0.73 3.22 -26.76
CA THR A 431 0.48 4.23 -25.71
C THR A 431 -1.00 4.59 -25.58
N GLY A 432 -1.85 4.14 -26.50
CA GLY A 432 -3.25 4.53 -26.63
C GLY A 432 -3.46 5.84 -27.42
N PHE A 433 -2.38 6.54 -27.79
CA PHE A 433 -2.45 7.75 -28.62
C PHE A 433 -2.27 7.44 -30.11
N PRO A 434 -2.84 8.25 -31.02
CA PRO A 434 -2.85 7.96 -32.45
C PRO A 434 -1.45 7.72 -33.04
N LYS A 435 -1.22 6.48 -33.49
CA LYS A 435 0.05 6.01 -34.09
C LYS A 435 1.28 6.30 -33.22
N TYR A 436 1.10 6.36 -31.91
CA TYR A 436 2.18 6.58 -30.95
C TYR A 436 2.43 5.32 -30.15
N THR A 437 3.64 4.80 -30.29
CA THR A 437 4.12 3.63 -29.59
C THR A 437 5.44 3.95 -28.88
N ALA A 438 5.75 3.29 -27.77
CA ALA A 438 6.97 3.58 -27.00
C ALA A 438 7.55 2.33 -26.33
N GLN A 439 8.85 2.34 -26.04
CA GLN A 439 9.54 1.36 -25.19
C GLN A 439 10.20 2.09 -24.01
N ILE A 440 9.97 1.61 -22.78
CA ILE A 440 10.69 2.13 -21.60
C ILE A 440 12.10 1.53 -21.59
N LEU A 441 13.10 2.35 -21.87
CA LEU A 441 14.50 1.95 -21.82
C LEU A 441 15.08 2.12 -20.41
N SER A 442 14.64 3.10 -19.62
CA SER A 442 15.03 3.23 -18.21
C SER A 442 13.94 3.78 -17.32
N ASN A 443 13.98 3.37 -16.05
CA ASN A 443 13.06 3.80 -14.99
C ASN A 443 13.82 3.84 -13.64
N LEU A 444 14.94 4.56 -13.63
CA LEU A 444 15.68 4.84 -12.39
C LEU A 444 15.06 6.05 -11.70
N GLU A 445 15.34 6.25 -10.41
CA GLU A 445 14.82 7.41 -9.66
C GLU A 445 15.31 8.74 -10.24
N SER A 446 16.48 8.75 -10.88
CA SER A 446 17.03 9.93 -11.55
C SER A 446 16.29 10.28 -12.84
N ALA A 447 15.85 9.29 -13.62
CA ALA A 447 15.22 9.52 -14.91
C ALA A 447 14.37 8.33 -15.40
N ILE A 448 13.24 8.67 -16.01
CA ILE A 448 12.54 7.79 -16.94
C ILE A 448 13.02 8.12 -18.35
N ILE A 449 13.47 7.10 -19.10
CA ILE A 449 13.91 7.24 -20.48
C ILE A 449 13.11 6.29 -21.36
N LEU A 450 12.46 6.84 -22.39
CA LEU A 450 11.67 6.10 -23.37
C LEU A 450 12.23 6.31 -24.77
N ALA A 451 12.15 5.28 -25.62
CA ALA A 451 12.23 5.46 -27.05
C ALA A 451 10.80 5.49 -27.60
N SER A 452 10.45 6.63 -28.18
CA SER A 452 9.10 7.00 -28.60
C SER A 452 9.04 7.05 -30.12
N HIS A 453 8.03 6.41 -30.71
CA HIS A 453 7.85 6.30 -32.15
C HIS A 453 6.46 6.78 -32.56
N ILE A 454 6.39 7.85 -33.35
CA ILE A 454 5.15 8.42 -33.85
C ILE A 454 5.09 8.29 -35.37
N GLY A 455 4.11 7.53 -35.86
CA GLY A 455 3.85 7.39 -37.29
C GLY A 455 3.35 8.69 -37.94
N GLU A 456 3.44 8.78 -39.27
CA GLU A 456 2.97 9.94 -40.03
C GLU A 456 1.51 10.30 -39.71
N GLY A 457 1.25 11.57 -39.34
CA GLY A 457 -0.06 12.05 -38.91
C GLY A 457 -0.47 11.62 -37.51
N GLY A 458 0.42 10.95 -36.76
CA GLY A 458 0.23 10.57 -35.36
C GLY A 458 0.55 11.70 -34.39
N CYS A 459 0.22 11.50 -33.11
CA CYS A 459 0.52 12.46 -32.06
C CYS A 459 0.73 11.84 -30.69
N GLY A 460 1.47 12.55 -29.83
CA GLY A 460 1.53 12.29 -28.41
C GLY A 460 0.23 12.69 -27.70
N PRO A 461 0.27 12.80 -26.35
CA PRO A 461 -0.85 13.31 -25.59
C PRO A 461 -1.33 14.67 -26.10
N GLY A 462 -2.57 15.02 -25.75
CA GLY A 462 -3.09 16.38 -25.88
C GLY A 462 -2.24 17.40 -25.10
N LEU A 463 -2.68 18.65 -25.04
CA LEU A 463 -1.92 19.66 -24.29
C LEU A 463 -1.82 19.24 -22.80
N HIS A 464 -0.61 19.22 -22.26
CA HIS A 464 -0.35 18.77 -20.89
C HIS A 464 0.89 19.46 -20.33
N TYR A 465 1.12 19.29 -19.03
CA TYR A 465 2.38 19.67 -18.38
C TYR A 465 2.87 18.56 -17.45
N HIS A 466 4.15 18.62 -17.10
CA HIS A 466 4.82 17.74 -16.15
C HIS A 466 5.29 18.55 -14.93
N ARG A 467 5.42 17.90 -13.77
CA ARG A 467 6.12 18.48 -12.60
C ARG A 467 7.63 18.24 -12.60
N SER A 468 8.09 17.38 -13.50
CA SER A 468 9.50 17.19 -13.84
C SER A 468 9.83 17.93 -15.14
N ASP A 469 11.11 18.19 -15.38
CA ASP A 469 11.55 18.59 -16.72
C ASP A 469 11.35 17.40 -17.68
N GLN A 470 11.07 17.73 -18.93
CA GLN A 470 11.04 16.75 -20.01
C GLN A 470 11.95 17.20 -21.14
N LEU A 471 12.66 16.25 -21.73
CA LEU A 471 13.54 16.50 -22.85
C LEU A 471 13.25 15.49 -23.96
N TYR A 472 13.31 15.95 -25.21
CA TYR A 472 13.27 15.07 -26.38
C TYR A 472 14.56 15.20 -27.15
N PHE A 473 15.11 14.09 -27.64
CA PHE A 473 16.15 14.12 -28.68
C PHE A 473 15.65 13.35 -29.89
N VAL A 474 15.45 14.04 -31.03
CA VAL A 474 14.94 13.39 -32.25
C VAL A 474 16.07 12.61 -32.91
N VAL A 475 15.91 11.29 -33.01
CA VAL A 475 16.92 10.35 -33.52
C VAL A 475 16.69 10.05 -35.00
N HIS A 476 15.41 9.90 -35.40
CA HIS A 476 15.02 9.63 -36.78
C HIS A 476 13.81 10.47 -37.19
N GLY A 477 13.76 10.93 -38.43
CA GLY A 477 12.64 11.70 -38.97
C GLY A 477 12.59 13.14 -38.43
N GLY A 478 11.38 13.63 -38.16
CA GLY A 478 11.15 14.96 -37.61
C GLY A 478 9.76 15.07 -37.00
N MET A 479 9.60 15.97 -36.04
CA MET A 479 8.32 16.21 -35.38
C MET A 479 7.99 17.71 -35.33
N THR A 480 6.81 18.02 -34.83
CA THR A 480 6.46 19.37 -34.38
C THR A 480 6.09 19.30 -32.92
N VAL A 481 6.64 20.22 -32.13
CA VAL A 481 6.29 20.38 -30.72
C VAL A 481 5.69 21.76 -30.51
N ARG A 482 4.61 21.83 -29.75
CA ARG A 482 4.08 23.08 -29.21
C ARG A 482 4.67 23.30 -27.83
N LEU A 483 5.33 24.43 -27.63
CA LEU A 483 5.85 24.90 -26.34
C LEU A 483 5.07 26.16 -25.94
N GLY A 484 4.21 26.03 -24.92
CA GLY A 484 3.22 27.06 -24.59
C GLY A 484 2.30 27.34 -25.76
N GLU A 485 2.42 28.54 -26.33
CA GLU A 485 1.61 28.99 -27.47
C GLU A 485 2.29 28.81 -28.83
N THR A 486 3.56 28.41 -28.86
CA THR A 486 4.37 28.45 -30.09
C THR A 486 4.66 27.04 -30.60
N ASN A 487 4.45 26.83 -31.90
CA ASN A 487 4.81 25.59 -32.57
C ASN A 487 6.23 25.67 -33.12
N HIS A 488 7.01 24.63 -32.89
CA HIS A 488 8.39 24.51 -33.33
C HIS A 488 8.57 23.25 -34.19
N PRO A 489 9.06 23.37 -35.44
CA PRO A 489 9.54 22.20 -36.17
C PRO A 489 10.83 21.69 -35.51
N VAL A 490 10.93 20.39 -35.33
CA VAL A 490 12.05 19.72 -34.67
C VAL A 490 12.62 18.68 -35.65
N PRO A 491 13.69 19.01 -36.39
CA PRO A 491 14.32 18.07 -37.33
C PRO A 491 15.12 17.00 -36.57
N ASN A 492 15.57 15.97 -37.31
CA ASN A 492 16.54 14.99 -36.79
C ASN A 492 17.77 15.70 -36.20
N GLY A 493 18.29 15.18 -35.08
CA GLY A 493 19.47 15.70 -34.40
C GLY A 493 19.19 16.96 -33.60
N SER A 494 17.94 17.14 -33.15
CA SER A 494 17.53 18.26 -32.31
C SER A 494 17.13 17.81 -30.91
N LEU A 495 17.62 18.55 -29.92
CA LEU A 495 17.12 18.52 -28.54
C LEU A 495 15.94 19.48 -28.38
N VAL A 496 14.89 19.06 -27.69
CA VAL A 496 13.84 19.90 -27.13
C VAL A 496 13.99 19.90 -25.62
N PHE A 497 14.06 21.08 -24.99
CA PHE A 497 14.01 21.23 -23.54
C PHE A 497 12.66 21.81 -23.13
N ILE A 498 11.96 21.10 -22.25
CA ILE A 498 10.62 21.42 -21.75
C ILE A 498 10.72 21.47 -20.22
N PRO A 499 10.86 22.67 -19.62
CA PRO A 499 10.95 22.79 -18.17
C PRO A 499 9.63 22.36 -17.49
N ALA A 500 9.74 21.87 -16.26
CA ALA A 500 8.61 21.57 -15.40
C ALA A 500 7.60 22.72 -15.41
N GLY A 501 6.31 22.40 -15.58
CA GLY A 501 5.25 23.39 -15.62
C GLY A 501 4.98 24.04 -16.98
N LEU A 502 5.81 23.82 -18.01
CA LEU A 502 5.56 24.35 -19.34
C LEU A 502 4.51 23.49 -20.05
N PRO A 503 3.35 24.04 -20.46
CA PRO A 503 2.38 23.28 -21.21
C PRO A 503 2.87 23.00 -22.63
N HIS A 504 2.75 21.76 -23.08
CA HIS A 504 3.28 21.32 -24.37
C HIS A 504 2.50 20.12 -24.94
N ARG A 505 2.77 19.82 -26.22
CA ARG A 505 2.36 18.61 -26.92
C ARG A 505 3.19 18.41 -28.18
N ASN A 506 3.32 17.18 -28.67
CA ASN A 506 4.07 16.84 -29.88
C ASN A 506 3.23 16.01 -30.87
N TRP A 507 3.57 16.13 -32.16
CA TRP A 507 2.97 15.34 -33.23
C TRP A 507 3.87 15.26 -34.45
N ASN A 508 3.59 14.30 -35.34
CA ASN A 508 4.36 14.09 -36.55
C ASN A 508 3.52 14.49 -37.79
N ASN A 509 3.94 15.54 -38.49
CA ASN A 509 3.29 16.03 -39.72
C ASN A 509 3.68 15.23 -40.99
N GLY A 510 4.72 14.39 -40.94
CA GLY A 510 5.25 13.67 -42.09
C GLY A 510 6.16 14.49 -43.02
N PRO A 511 6.66 13.86 -44.10
CA PRO A 511 6.42 12.47 -44.47
C PRO A 511 7.22 11.47 -43.61
N GLY A 512 6.68 10.27 -43.43
CA GLY A 512 7.33 9.18 -42.71
C GLY A 512 7.14 9.20 -41.19
N ALA A 513 7.58 8.13 -40.53
CA ALA A 513 7.57 8.03 -39.08
C ALA A 513 8.78 8.75 -38.46
N GLU A 514 8.65 9.16 -37.21
CA GLU A 514 9.74 9.72 -36.41
C GLU A 514 10.06 8.83 -35.22
N THR A 515 11.26 8.95 -34.69
CA THR A 515 11.67 8.31 -33.43
C THR A 515 12.50 9.29 -32.63
N HIS A 516 12.14 9.43 -31.36
CA HIS A 516 12.84 10.31 -30.43
C HIS A 516 13.07 9.62 -29.08
N LEU A 517 14.16 10.02 -28.44
CA LEU A 517 14.42 9.69 -27.05
C LEU A 517 13.67 10.69 -26.18
N GLU A 518 12.75 10.19 -25.37
CA GLU A 518 12.00 10.97 -24.39
C GLU A 518 12.59 10.76 -22.99
N MET A 519 12.83 11.85 -22.29
CA MET A 519 13.47 11.87 -20.97
C MET A 519 12.60 12.67 -20.00
N ILE A 520 12.21 12.08 -18.87
CA ILE A 520 11.49 12.77 -17.79
C ILE A 520 12.40 12.79 -16.56
N ILE A 521 12.83 13.99 -16.16
CA ILE A 521 13.93 14.20 -15.22
C ILE A 521 13.57 15.31 -14.20
N PRO A 522 13.61 15.04 -12.88
CA PRO A 522 13.80 13.73 -12.28
C PRO A 522 12.60 12.81 -12.57
N ALA A 523 12.75 11.50 -12.37
CA ALA A 523 11.60 10.61 -12.43
C ALA A 523 10.57 11.04 -11.37
N PRO A 524 9.28 11.23 -11.72
CA PRO A 524 8.27 11.57 -10.72
C PRO A 524 8.15 10.46 -9.69
N HIS A 525 7.72 10.81 -8.47
CA HIS A 525 7.49 9.82 -7.44
C HIS A 525 6.44 8.81 -7.92
N ARG A 526 6.58 7.53 -7.57
CA ARG A 526 5.73 6.43 -8.12
C ARG A 526 4.21 6.58 -7.89
N LEU A 527 3.80 7.49 -7.02
CA LEU A 527 2.40 7.79 -6.69
C LEU A 527 1.90 9.08 -7.38
N GLU A 528 2.78 9.83 -8.03
CA GLU A 528 2.43 11.06 -8.73
C GLU A 528 2.04 10.75 -10.18
N GLN A 529 1.14 11.57 -10.71
CA GLN A 529 0.72 11.46 -12.10
C GLN A 529 1.87 11.88 -13.01
N LEU A 530 2.14 11.08 -14.06
CA LEU A 530 3.21 11.38 -15.00
C LEU A 530 2.94 12.70 -15.75
N ALA A 531 1.73 12.87 -16.28
CA ALA A 531 1.31 14.02 -17.09
C ALA A 531 -0.04 14.59 -16.64
N TYR A 532 -0.16 15.92 -16.58
CA TYR A 532 -1.38 16.62 -16.18
C TYR A 532 -2.04 17.26 -17.40
N MET A 533 -3.16 16.69 -17.85
CA MET A 533 -3.87 17.12 -19.06
C MET A 533 -4.58 18.45 -18.84
N ILE A 534 -4.52 19.33 -19.85
CA ILE A 534 -5.17 20.65 -19.83
C ILE A 534 -5.73 20.99 -21.22
N GLU A 535 -6.66 21.94 -21.27
CA GLU A 535 -7.21 22.40 -22.56
C GLU A 535 -6.39 23.54 -23.15
N LYS A 536 -5.92 24.47 -22.31
CA LYS A 536 -5.18 25.66 -22.73
C LYS A 536 -4.01 25.97 -21.78
N PRO A 537 -2.93 26.63 -22.26
CA PRO A 537 -1.77 26.94 -21.42
C PRO A 537 -2.07 27.69 -20.13
N GLU A 538 -3.09 28.56 -20.12
CA GLU A 538 -3.54 29.28 -18.93
C GLU A 538 -4.13 28.38 -17.83
N ASN A 539 -4.51 27.13 -18.16
CA ASN A 539 -5.05 26.17 -17.20
C ASN A 539 -3.98 25.49 -16.33
N VAL A 540 -2.69 25.70 -16.58
CA VAL A 540 -1.65 25.27 -15.63
C VAL A 540 -1.82 26.07 -14.33
N PRO A 541 -1.94 25.43 -13.16
CA PRO A 541 -2.04 26.12 -11.88
C PRO A 541 -0.87 27.08 -11.66
N GLU A 542 -1.13 28.21 -11.00
CA GLU A 542 -0.16 29.30 -10.86
C GLU A 542 1.13 28.84 -10.17
N GLU A 543 1.02 27.99 -9.15
CA GLU A 543 2.15 27.44 -8.39
C GLU A 543 3.03 26.47 -9.19
N TRP A 544 2.50 25.91 -10.29
CA TRP A 544 3.24 25.02 -11.18
C TRP A 544 3.64 25.68 -12.49
N ARG A 545 3.23 26.92 -12.74
CA ARG A 545 3.49 27.60 -14.00
C ARG A 545 4.93 28.09 -14.06
N THR A 546 5.64 27.75 -15.13
CA THR A 546 6.99 28.27 -15.38
C THR A 546 6.98 29.50 -16.29
N ALA A 547 7.91 30.42 -16.05
CA ALA A 547 8.17 31.55 -16.96
C ALA A 547 9.10 31.17 -18.13
N SER A 548 9.79 30.03 -18.03
CA SER A 548 10.67 29.54 -19.09
C SER A 548 9.85 29.04 -20.27
N LYS A 549 10.27 29.40 -21.48
CA LYS A 549 9.55 29.05 -22.72
C LYS A 549 10.00 27.72 -23.32
N GLY A 550 10.96 27.04 -22.69
CA GLY A 550 11.67 25.92 -23.30
C GLY A 550 12.44 26.37 -24.54
N TYR A 551 13.04 25.41 -25.25
CA TYR A 551 13.73 25.68 -26.52
C TYR A 551 13.96 24.42 -27.35
N VAL A 552 14.25 24.63 -28.63
CA VAL A 552 14.74 23.60 -29.55
C VAL A 552 16.17 23.96 -29.97
N ARG A 553 17.10 23.00 -29.90
CA ARG A 553 18.50 23.15 -30.32
C ARG A 553 18.92 22.01 -31.24
N THR A 554 19.22 22.34 -32.49
CA THR A 554 19.81 21.41 -33.44
C THR A 554 21.31 21.29 -33.22
N VAL A 555 21.82 20.07 -33.26
CA VAL A 555 23.26 19.79 -33.23
C VAL A 555 23.93 20.53 -34.38
N ASN A 556 24.95 21.32 -34.07
CA ASN A 556 25.78 22.01 -35.05
C ASN A 556 27.24 21.54 -34.88
N PRO A 557 27.72 20.63 -35.74
CA PRO A 557 29.07 20.08 -35.64
C PRO A 557 30.18 21.13 -35.66
N SER A 558 29.96 22.34 -36.22
CA SER A 558 30.98 23.40 -36.23
C SER A 558 31.24 24.02 -34.86
N ARG A 559 30.43 23.71 -33.84
CA ARG A 559 30.56 24.21 -32.46
C ARG A 559 31.10 23.17 -31.48
N LEU A 560 31.50 22.00 -31.97
CA LEU A 560 32.08 20.96 -31.14
C LEU A 560 33.37 21.44 -30.46
N LEU A 561 33.47 21.19 -29.17
CA LEU A 561 34.67 21.37 -28.37
C LEU A 561 35.42 20.03 -28.29
N GLU A 562 36.75 20.05 -28.29
CA GLU A 562 37.58 18.83 -28.22
C GLU A 562 38.37 18.80 -26.90
N PRO A 563 37.74 18.38 -25.79
CA PRO A 563 38.41 18.34 -24.48
C PRO A 563 39.51 17.28 -24.38
N LEU A 564 39.42 16.19 -25.16
CA LEU A 564 40.46 15.16 -25.27
C LEU A 564 40.69 14.84 -26.77
N PRO A 565 41.90 14.43 -27.17
CA PRO A 565 42.20 14.11 -28.57
C PRO A 565 41.23 13.08 -29.18
N GLY A 566 40.47 13.51 -30.18
CA GLY A 566 39.46 12.70 -30.87
C GLY A 566 38.17 12.46 -30.08
N PHE A 567 37.98 13.10 -28.93
CA PHE A 567 36.73 13.09 -28.17
C PHE A 567 36.14 14.50 -28.15
N LYS A 568 35.02 14.68 -28.86
CA LYS A 568 34.38 15.99 -29.07
C LYS A 568 33.02 16.04 -28.42
N LEU A 569 32.67 17.19 -27.84
CA LEU A 569 31.41 17.42 -27.12
C LEU A 569 30.76 18.74 -27.54
N LEU A 570 29.42 18.74 -27.55
CA LEU A 570 28.59 19.93 -27.72
C LEU A 570 27.50 19.91 -26.64
N PRO A 571 27.55 20.82 -25.64
CA PRO A 571 26.45 21.00 -24.70
C PRO A 571 25.17 21.47 -25.41
N LEU A 572 24.07 20.76 -25.17
CA LEU A 572 22.75 21.05 -25.72
C LEU A 572 21.77 21.55 -24.65
N ALA A 573 21.90 21.08 -23.41
CA ALA A 573 21.20 21.61 -22.24
C ALA A 573 22.07 21.43 -21.00
N ASP A 574 22.07 22.43 -20.13
CA ASP A 574 22.77 22.47 -18.85
C ASP A 574 22.18 23.60 -17.96
N PRO A 575 22.59 23.74 -16.69
CA PRO A 575 22.07 24.78 -15.80
C PRO A 575 22.26 26.22 -16.32
N SER A 576 23.31 26.51 -17.09
CA SER A 576 23.51 27.84 -17.68
C SER A 576 22.46 28.19 -18.75
N THR A 577 21.73 27.17 -19.22
CA THR A 577 20.67 27.28 -20.20
C THR A 577 19.29 26.97 -19.61
N GLY A 578 19.19 26.88 -18.27
CA GLY A 578 17.95 26.66 -17.53
C GLY A 578 17.55 25.20 -17.35
N SER A 579 18.44 24.24 -17.68
CA SER A 579 18.21 22.81 -17.36
C SER A 579 18.90 22.47 -16.05
N ASP A 580 18.17 22.65 -14.95
CA ASP A 580 18.72 22.49 -13.60
C ASP A 580 18.78 21.01 -13.16
N GLN A 581 18.06 20.13 -13.84
CA GLN A 581 17.92 18.70 -13.50
C GLN A 581 18.75 17.76 -14.39
N ALA A 582 19.30 18.26 -15.49
CA ALA A 582 20.08 17.44 -16.42
C ALA A 582 21.17 18.24 -17.14
N ILE A 583 22.24 17.54 -17.52
CA ILE A 583 23.17 18.00 -18.55
C ILE A 583 23.04 17.05 -19.74
N VAL A 584 22.70 17.58 -20.91
CA VAL A 584 22.60 16.82 -22.16
C VAL A 584 23.63 17.35 -23.16
N MET A 585 24.46 16.45 -23.67
CA MET A 585 25.51 16.76 -24.63
C MET A 585 25.44 15.84 -25.83
N TYR A 586 25.83 16.33 -26.99
CA TYR A 586 26.13 15.50 -28.16
C TYR A 586 27.63 15.24 -28.21
N ALA A 587 28.02 14.00 -28.48
CA ALA A 587 29.41 13.56 -28.51
C ALA A 587 29.80 12.95 -29.86
N GLU A 588 31.04 13.18 -30.28
CA GLU A 588 31.69 12.44 -31.37
C GLU A 588 33.00 11.84 -30.88
N VAL A 589 33.22 10.54 -31.13
CA VAL A 589 34.43 9.84 -30.70
C VAL A 589 35.09 9.20 -31.92
N ALA A 590 36.27 9.71 -32.27
CA ALA A 590 37.06 9.20 -33.39
C ALA A 590 37.52 7.76 -33.14
N ALA A 591 37.76 7.02 -34.23
CA ALA A 591 38.29 5.67 -34.16
C ALA A 591 39.62 5.64 -33.38
N GLY A 592 39.72 4.78 -32.36
CA GLY A 592 40.88 4.65 -31.49
C GLY A 592 40.94 5.66 -30.33
N SER A 593 40.02 6.63 -30.26
CA SER A 593 39.92 7.61 -29.18
C SER A 593 38.87 7.21 -28.13
N GLY A 594 38.81 7.94 -27.02
CA GLY A 594 37.82 7.71 -25.97
C GLY A 594 37.72 8.86 -24.98
N GLY A 595 36.78 8.71 -24.05
CA GLY A 595 36.65 9.61 -22.91
C GLY A 595 37.72 9.36 -21.84
N PRO A 596 37.48 9.79 -20.60
CA PRO A 596 38.35 9.50 -19.48
C PRO A 596 38.60 7.99 -19.31
N GLY A 597 39.72 7.64 -18.66
CA GLY A 597 39.98 6.26 -18.22
C GLY A 597 38.93 5.77 -17.23
N THR A 598 39.07 4.54 -16.71
CA THR A 598 38.08 3.97 -15.78
C THR A 598 37.82 4.88 -14.58
N HIS A 599 36.56 5.28 -14.41
CA HIS A 599 36.13 6.23 -13.40
C HIS A 599 34.76 5.86 -12.82
N ILE A 600 34.39 6.58 -11.76
CA ILE A 600 33.05 6.62 -11.16
C ILE A 600 32.64 8.08 -10.96
N HIS A 601 31.34 8.30 -10.80
CA HIS A 601 30.77 9.60 -10.43
C HIS A 601 29.53 9.43 -9.53
N ASP A 602 29.06 10.50 -8.88
CA ASP A 602 27.98 10.50 -7.90
C ASP A 602 26.58 10.80 -8.47
N PHE A 603 26.48 10.93 -9.80
CA PHE A 603 25.24 11.07 -10.56
C PHE A 603 25.02 9.86 -11.50
N ASP A 604 23.80 9.67 -11.99
CA ASP A 604 23.53 8.69 -13.04
C ASP A 604 23.92 9.28 -14.40
N GLN A 605 24.52 8.44 -15.25
CA GLN A 605 24.88 8.80 -16.62
C GLN A 605 24.23 7.83 -17.62
N TYR A 606 23.90 8.37 -18.78
CA TYR A 606 23.38 7.59 -19.89
C TYR A 606 24.10 7.96 -21.18
N TYR A 607 24.31 6.95 -22.02
CA TYR A 607 24.72 7.14 -23.40
C TYR A 607 23.67 6.57 -24.33
N PHE A 608 23.16 7.36 -25.27
CA PHE A 608 22.32 6.84 -26.34
C PHE A 608 23.08 6.90 -27.66
N VAL A 609 23.46 5.75 -28.20
CA VAL A 609 24.27 5.66 -29.42
C VAL A 609 23.41 6.01 -30.63
N LEU A 610 23.82 7.02 -31.38
CA LEU A 610 23.12 7.54 -32.56
C LEU A 610 23.67 6.91 -33.84
N GLU A 611 24.98 6.74 -33.93
CA GLU A 611 25.66 6.22 -35.12
C GLU A 611 26.95 5.51 -34.74
N GLY A 612 27.30 4.45 -35.47
CA GLY A 612 28.51 3.67 -35.23
C GLY A 612 28.36 2.70 -34.06
N GLU A 613 29.49 2.37 -33.44
CA GLU A 613 29.56 1.42 -32.32
C GLU A 613 30.39 2.02 -31.17
N LEU A 614 29.74 2.23 -30.03
CA LEU A 614 30.42 2.64 -28.80
C LEU A 614 30.98 1.41 -28.09
N THR A 615 32.26 1.43 -27.73
CA THR A 615 32.81 0.43 -26.80
C THR A 615 32.71 0.97 -25.38
N ILE A 616 32.06 0.20 -24.50
CA ILE A 616 31.95 0.54 -23.09
C ILE A 616 32.38 -0.62 -22.22
N GLU A 617 33.24 -0.33 -21.25
CA GLU A 617 33.51 -1.24 -20.15
C GLU A 617 32.75 -0.73 -18.94
N VAL A 618 31.81 -1.52 -18.41
CA VAL A 618 30.97 -1.16 -17.26
C VAL A 618 30.91 -2.36 -16.31
N ALA A 619 31.11 -2.13 -15.02
CA ALA A 619 31.14 -3.18 -14.00
C ALA A 619 32.06 -4.37 -14.40
N LEU A 620 33.23 -4.06 -14.97
CA LEU A 620 34.24 -5.01 -15.48
C LEU A 620 33.81 -5.87 -16.68
N GLN A 621 32.66 -5.57 -17.30
CA GLN A 621 32.20 -6.21 -18.51
C GLN A 621 32.37 -5.28 -19.70
N LYS A 622 32.92 -5.80 -20.79
CA LYS A 622 33.08 -5.08 -22.04
C LYS A 622 31.89 -5.32 -22.95
N HIS A 623 31.33 -4.25 -23.50
CA HIS A 623 30.24 -4.26 -24.46
C HIS A 623 30.61 -3.45 -25.70
N ILE A 624 30.16 -3.93 -26.86
CA ILE A 624 30.13 -3.17 -28.11
C ILE A 624 28.66 -2.81 -28.33
N VAL A 625 28.36 -1.52 -28.37
CA VAL A 625 27.01 -0.97 -28.30
C VAL A 625 26.70 -0.31 -29.64
N PRO A 626 25.80 -0.88 -30.46
CA PRO A 626 25.44 -0.32 -31.75
C PRO A 626 24.52 0.90 -31.60
N ALA A 627 24.24 1.59 -32.71
CA ALA A 627 23.21 2.62 -32.78
C ALA A 627 21.84 2.15 -32.27
N ASP A 628 20.99 3.12 -31.91
CA ASP A 628 19.66 2.93 -31.34
C ASP A 628 19.68 2.11 -30.02
N THR A 629 20.73 2.28 -29.22
CA THR A 629 20.91 1.56 -27.96
C THR A 629 21.26 2.50 -26.81
N LEU A 630 20.57 2.33 -25.68
CA LEU A 630 20.84 3.04 -24.43
C LEU A 630 21.83 2.25 -23.57
N VAL A 631 22.90 2.92 -23.14
CA VAL A 631 23.73 2.53 -22.01
C VAL A 631 23.23 3.25 -20.77
N VAL A 632 23.01 2.51 -19.69
CA VAL A 632 22.62 3.03 -18.37
C VAL A 632 23.78 2.84 -17.41
N LEU A 633 24.27 3.92 -16.79
CA LEU A 633 25.41 3.92 -15.87
C LEU A 633 24.97 4.55 -14.55
N PRO A 634 24.47 3.74 -13.60
CA PRO A 634 24.11 4.24 -12.28
C PRO A 634 25.30 4.86 -11.54
N ALA A 635 25.03 5.81 -10.66
CA ALA A 635 26.01 6.44 -9.78
C ALA A 635 26.88 5.39 -9.07
N GLY A 636 28.19 5.65 -9.01
CA GLY A 636 29.18 4.77 -8.39
C GLY A 636 29.56 3.53 -9.20
N VAL A 637 28.93 3.27 -10.35
CA VAL A 637 29.31 2.12 -11.20
C VAL A 637 30.59 2.44 -11.97
N PRO A 638 31.65 1.62 -11.85
CA PRO A 638 32.90 1.82 -12.59
C PRO A 638 32.70 1.62 -14.08
N HIS A 639 33.11 2.60 -14.88
CA HIS A 639 33.00 2.49 -16.32
C HIS A 639 34.07 3.29 -17.07
N ARG A 640 34.24 2.98 -18.37
CA ARG A 640 34.93 3.83 -19.35
C ARG A 640 34.35 3.63 -20.74
N GLN A 641 34.33 4.68 -21.55
CA GLN A 641 33.83 4.67 -22.91
C GLN A 641 34.94 5.01 -23.92
N TYR A 642 34.99 4.29 -25.03
CA TYR A 642 35.95 4.49 -26.11
C TYR A 642 35.41 3.94 -27.43
N ASN A 643 36.01 4.33 -28.55
CA ASN A 643 35.65 3.81 -29.86
C ASN A 643 36.75 2.89 -30.39
N GLN A 644 36.56 1.58 -30.29
CA GLN A 644 37.45 0.59 -30.90
C GLN A 644 37.11 0.29 -32.37
N GLY A 645 36.03 0.88 -32.89
CA GLY A 645 35.59 0.73 -34.27
C GLY A 645 36.50 1.42 -35.28
N LYS A 646 36.06 1.40 -36.53
CA LYS A 646 36.81 1.98 -37.67
C LYS A 646 36.30 3.34 -38.14
N VAL A 647 35.11 3.74 -37.67
CA VAL A 647 34.44 4.99 -38.04
C VAL A 647 34.17 5.79 -36.77
N THR A 648 34.03 7.11 -36.90
CA THR A 648 33.59 7.96 -35.79
C THR A 648 32.22 7.51 -35.30
N GLU A 649 32.08 7.26 -34.00
CA GLU A 649 30.78 7.00 -33.37
C GLU A 649 30.21 8.31 -32.80
N ARG A 650 28.89 8.37 -32.71
CA ARG A 650 28.13 9.51 -32.20
C ARG A 650 27.12 9.05 -31.17
N HIS A 651 27.02 9.78 -30.07
CA HIS A 651 26.03 9.49 -29.04
C HIS A 651 25.56 10.74 -28.32
N VAL A 652 24.42 10.63 -27.64
CA VAL A 652 23.94 11.62 -26.67
C VAL A 652 24.40 11.20 -25.28
N VAL A 653 24.99 12.14 -24.53
CA VAL A 653 25.35 11.98 -23.11
C VAL A 653 24.29 12.68 -22.28
N ILE A 654 23.76 11.99 -21.27
CA ILE A 654 22.80 12.54 -20.32
C ILE A 654 23.33 12.30 -18.91
N ASN A 655 23.60 13.37 -18.16
CA ASN A 655 24.01 13.30 -16.76
C ASN A 655 22.89 13.86 -15.88
N THR A 656 22.46 13.10 -14.88
CA THR A 656 21.42 13.55 -13.95
C THR A 656 21.57 12.95 -12.55
N PRO A 657 21.47 13.77 -11.48
CA PRO A 657 21.40 15.23 -11.51
C PRO A 657 22.70 15.86 -12.06
N PRO A 658 22.72 17.16 -12.41
CA PRO A 658 23.94 17.84 -12.80
C PRO A 658 24.97 17.78 -11.65
N PRO A 659 26.26 17.65 -11.97
CA PRO A 659 27.31 17.59 -10.95
C PRO A 659 27.33 18.87 -10.11
N ALA A 660 27.53 18.74 -8.80
CA ALA A 660 27.55 19.89 -7.90
C ALA A 660 28.67 20.88 -8.27
N SER A 661 28.36 22.17 -8.29
CA SER A 661 29.32 23.22 -8.61
C SER A 661 30.56 23.13 -7.71
N GLY A 662 31.75 23.16 -8.33
CA GLY A 662 33.04 23.06 -7.63
C GLY A 662 33.48 21.64 -7.25
N ARG A 663 32.74 20.59 -7.60
CA ARG A 663 33.18 19.19 -7.45
C ARG A 663 33.78 18.64 -8.74
N LEU A 664 34.72 17.71 -8.58
CA LEU A 664 35.17 16.85 -9.67
C LEU A 664 33.99 16.01 -10.14
N TRP A 665 33.82 15.92 -11.46
CA TRP A 665 32.78 15.07 -12.06
C TRP A 665 33.18 13.61 -11.93
N ASP A 666 34.42 13.29 -12.32
CA ASP A 666 34.92 11.94 -12.42
C ASP A 666 36.00 11.64 -11.36
N TYR A 667 35.85 10.50 -10.69
CA TYR A 667 36.83 9.95 -9.77
C TYR A 667 37.47 8.74 -10.43
N GLY A 668 38.74 8.88 -10.86
CA GLY A 668 39.50 7.78 -11.43
C GLY A 668 39.68 6.64 -10.41
N VAL A 669 39.46 5.40 -10.84
CA VAL A 669 39.55 4.22 -9.98
C VAL A 669 40.52 3.19 -10.54
N LYS A 670 41.39 2.66 -9.67
CA LYS A 670 42.16 1.45 -9.97
C LYS A 670 41.41 0.26 -9.40
N MET A 671 40.97 -0.63 -10.27
CA MET A 671 40.24 -1.83 -9.86
C MET A 671 41.17 -3.04 -9.85
N THR A 672 41.36 -3.63 -8.68
CA THR A 672 42.00 -4.95 -8.51
C THR A 672 40.89 -5.96 -8.26
N PRO A 673 40.67 -6.95 -9.16
CA PRO A 673 39.70 -8.02 -8.90
C PRO A 673 40.10 -8.79 -7.64
N ALA A 674 39.21 -8.86 -6.65
CA ALA A 674 39.45 -9.58 -5.39
C ALA A 674 38.76 -10.95 -5.40
N GLY A 675 39.41 -11.99 -5.96
CA GLY A 675 39.10 -13.43 -5.86
C GLY A 675 37.75 -13.91 -6.47
N GLU A 676 37.59 -15.12 -7.05
CA GLU A 676 38.39 -16.35 -7.09
C GLU A 676 38.53 -16.88 -8.54
N GLY A 677 39.68 -17.52 -8.86
CA GLY A 677 39.80 -18.53 -9.91
C GLY A 677 39.99 -18.08 -11.36
N HIS A 678 41.25 -17.89 -11.80
CA HIS A 678 41.92 -18.78 -12.78
C HIS A 678 43.20 -18.14 -13.41
N TYR A 679 44.33 -18.86 -13.20
CA TYR A 679 45.65 -18.84 -13.85
C TYR A 679 46.73 -17.81 -13.41
N GLY A 680 47.64 -18.27 -12.53
CA GLY A 680 49.04 -18.52 -12.94
C GLY A 680 50.15 -17.51 -12.59
N ASP A 681 50.87 -17.79 -11.50
CA ASP A 681 52.25 -17.39 -11.10
C ASP A 681 52.67 -15.92 -10.88
N LEU A 682 52.17 -15.42 -9.75
CA LEU A 682 52.72 -14.61 -8.65
C LEU A 682 54.22 -14.18 -8.51
N ASN A 683 55.20 -14.55 -9.36
CA ASN A 683 56.63 -14.23 -9.07
C ASN A 683 57.24 -13.03 -9.82
N ALA A 684 56.42 -12.10 -10.33
CA ALA A 684 56.91 -10.77 -10.73
C ALA A 684 56.63 -9.68 -9.69
N ALA A 685 56.23 -10.05 -8.47
CA ALA A 685 56.36 -9.16 -7.33
C ALA A 685 57.84 -8.78 -7.12
N ALA A 686 58.07 -7.55 -6.63
CA ALA A 686 59.30 -7.11 -5.97
C ALA A 686 60.42 -6.42 -6.77
N LYS A 687 60.24 -5.96 -8.02
CA LYS A 687 61.33 -5.24 -8.74
C LYS A 687 61.10 -3.79 -9.19
N ILE A 688 59.92 -3.20 -9.00
CA ILE A 688 59.70 -1.78 -9.34
C ILE A 688 58.88 -1.11 -8.23
N ALA A 689 59.35 -1.29 -7.00
CA ALA A 689 58.88 -0.53 -5.84
C ALA A 689 59.82 0.64 -5.50
N ASP A 690 60.77 1.00 -6.40
CA ASP A 690 61.87 1.90 -6.04
C ASP A 690 61.77 3.35 -6.54
N ASP A 691 60.91 3.70 -7.50
CA ASP A 691 60.94 5.08 -8.03
C ASP A 691 59.67 5.88 -7.67
N ASN A 692 59.71 6.42 -6.45
CA ASN A 692 58.94 7.58 -5.98
C ASN A 692 59.11 8.78 -6.93
N VAL A 693 58.07 9.24 -7.64
CA VAL A 693 57.98 10.67 -7.97
C VAL A 693 56.55 11.20 -8.22
N PHE A 694 56.27 12.31 -7.53
CA PHE A 694 55.28 13.39 -7.74
C PHE A 694 53.86 13.32 -7.15
N LEU A 695 53.79 13.86 -5.92
CA LEU A 695 52.71 14.72 -5.41
C LEU A 695 52.87 16.17 -5.92
N ALA A 696 51.72 16.82 -6.15
CA ALA A 696 51.39 18.25 -5.95
C ALA A 696 52.06 19.39 -6.78
N GLY A 697 51.21 20.29 -7.30
CA GLY A 697 51.48 21.75 -7.28
C GLY A 697 51.21 22.57 -8.55
N GLN A 698 50.11 23.33 -8.52
CA GLN A 698 49.91 24.73 -8.98
C GLN A 698 50.51 25.24 -10.31
N THR A 699 49.63 25.72 -11.18
CA THR A 699 49.33 27.17 -11.34
C THR A 699 47.88 27.34 -11.77
#